data_AF-A0AA39CSI3-F1
#
_entry.id   AF-A0AA39CSI3-F1
#
_cell.length_a   1.000
_cell.length_b   1.000
_cell.length_c   1.000
_cell.angle_alpha   90.00
_cell.angle_beta   90.00
_cell.angle_gamma   90.00
#
_symmetry.space_group_name_H-M   'P 1'
#
loop_
_entity.id
_entity.type
_entity.pdbx_description
1 polymer ?
#
loop_
_entity_poly.entity_id
_entity_poly.type
_entity_poly.pdbx_seq_one_letter_code
_entity_poly.pdbx_strand_id
1 'polypeptide(L)'
;MGAGLLVSVDPEAISGSNTQGLTLDQVAYFGKCLVEITPENLEPNLAFLRQNFSKLAIYFDVRKLKSWDSVIDVLNNGASKIFVTFEQLKVLSQEQTISPDRLILTISLVNPQTDLTKLKAFLEGNPKWKTTEWAFDGGKGNEHLDEVLKDVGNYPPSQDQTIYVRVTSESEGTSVLHEYPGNALIISSKALTFTPPKEDEKLIPAVELVLAGATPDRKTGLYATVVVDERDVALGLVWSSKESIAEALKTGTGVYQSRKRGLWHKGASSGDTQELISIGFDCDKDCLIFRVHQKGRGFCHLGTMSCWGRTSGLSRLQRTLQERKVDAPAGSYTARLFNDPKLVNAKIKEEADELCEAVTKEEIASEAADLLYFALTRCIAADVTLEDIERNLDLKNLKVKRRKGDAKPQYVEEKPVQDESKQATSNGIAGQQDEEVKEAVSIPKQPSDPAGKTESGRIQLKRYSTSQAFSDDVLKSALQRPSQKSNEKIMSLVHPIIADVRSNGDAAVLKYTHKFEKATSLKSPVLKAPFPDSLMQLPEETIKAINTSYDNILKFHSAQKPTSDLVVETMPGVTCSRFSRPIEKVGLYIPGGTAVLPSTALMLGVPAMAAGCKNIVLASPPRSDGTITPEIVYIAHKVGAEAIVLAGGAQAVAAMAYGTQSITKVDKILGPGNQFVTAAKMIVSNDTSA
;
A
#
# COMPACT_ATOMS: atom_id res chain seq x y z
N MET A 1 -15.65 -3.54 -6.05
CA MET A 1 -15.78 -5.02 -6.01
C MET A 1 -17.08 -5.36 -5.30
N GLY A 2 -17.80 -6.40 -5.73
CA GLY A 2 -19.12 -6.75 -5.19
C GLY A 2 -19.41 -8.23 -5.36
N ALA A 3 -20.51 -8.72 -4.78
CA ALA A 3 -20.88 -10.13 -4.63
C ALA A 3 -21.13 -10.94 -5.93
N GLY A 4 -20.66 -10.47 -7.10
CA GLY A 4 -21.04 -11.04 -8.40
C GLY A 4 -22.51 -10.81 -8.77
N LEU A 5 -23.25 -10.03 -7.98
CA LEU A 5 -24.68 -9.76 -8.13
C LEU A 5 -24.96 -8.25 -8.15
N LEU A 6 -25.81 -7.80 -9.07
CA LEU A 6 -26.36 -6.45 -9.15
C LEU A 6 -27.88 -6.55 -9.13
N VAL A 7 -28.48 -6.24 -7.98
CA VAL A 7 -29.93 -6.40 -7.81
C VAL A 7 -30.67 -5.23 -8.46
N SER A 8 -31.56 -5.53 -9.39
CA SER A 8 -32.46 -4.56 -10.00
C SER A 8 -33.63 -4.28 -9.08
N VAL A 9 -33.88 -2.99 -8.86
CA VAL A 9 -34.86 -2.46 -7.92
C VAL A 9 -35.80 -1.52 -8.65
N ASP A 10 -37.08 -1.67 -8.31
CA ASP A 10 -38.16 -0.76 -8.67
C ASP A 10 -38.47 0.08 -7.42
N PRO A 11 -38.07 1.37 -7.37
CA PRO A 11 -38.17 2.20 -6.18
C PRO A 11 -39.58 2.34 -5.61
N GLU A 12 -40.60 2.40 -6.46
CA GLU A 12 -41.99 2.52 -6.02
C GLU A 12 -42.46 1.21 -5.39
N ALA A 13 -42.18 0.07 -6.04
CA ALA A 13 -42.61 -1.23 -5.53
C ALA A 13 -41.86 -1.66 -4.26
N ILE A 14 -40.56 -1.37 -4.15
CA ILE A 14 -39.74 -1.82 -3.02
C ILE A 14 -39.99 -1.00 -1.74
N SER A 15 -40.47 0.24 -1.90
CA SER A 15 -40.80 1.13 -0.78
C SER A 15 -42.23 0.91 -0.25
N GLY A 16 -43.04 0.08 -0.94
CA GLY A 16 -44.40 -0.26 -0.55
C GLY A 16 -44.49 -1.30 0.57
N SER A 17 -45.65 -1.39 1.21
CA SER A 17 -45.90 -2.25 2.38
C SER A 17 -45.99 -3.75 2.08
N ASN A 18 -46.04 -4.15 0.81
CA ASN A 18 -46.23 -5.53 0.38
C ASN A 18 -45.17 -5.92 -0.66
N THR A 19 -43.92 -6.08 -0.20
CA THR A 19 -42.77 -6.38 -1.05
C THR A 19 -42.70 -7.87 -1.35
N GLN A 20 -42.88 -8.25 -2.61
CA GLN A 20 -42.53 -9.59 -3.08
C GLN A 20 -41.02 -9.67 -3.29
N GLY A 21 -40.34 -10.68 -2.75
CA GLY A 21 -38.90 -10.87 -2.85
C GLY A 21 -38.10 -10.15 -1.75
N LEU A 22 -36.94 -9.59 -2.08
CA LEU A 22 -36.09 -8.89 -1.11
C LEU A 22 -36.55 -7.44 -0.87
N THR A 23 -36.50 -7.04 0.40
CA THR A 23 -36.68 -5.63 0.83
C THR A 23 -35.45 -4.78 0.52
N LEU A 24 -35.58 -3.45 0.58
CA LEU A 24 -34.46 -2.54 0.31
C LEU A 24 -33.27 -2.73 1.26
N ASP A 25 -33.52 -2.94 2.56
CA ASP A 25 -32.45 -3.18 3.53
C ASP A 25 -31.74 -4.51 3.28
N GLN A 26 -32.46 -5.54 2.80
CA GLN A 26 -31.86 -6.80 2.37
C GLN A 26 -31.03 -6.63 1.09
N VAL A 27 -31.49 -5.82 0.14
CA VAL A 27 -30.71 -5.47 -1.06
C VAL A 27 -29.42 -4.71 -0.68
N ALA A 28 -29.44 -3.90 0.39
CA ALA A 28 -28.27 -3.20 0.89
C ALA A 28 -27.10 -4.14 1.26
N TYR A 29 -27.38 -5.39 1.62
CA TYR A 29 -26.30 -6.37 1.88
C TYR A 29 -25.44 -6.68 0.66
N PHE A 30 -25.90 -6.38 -0.56
CA PHE A 30 -25.07 -6.50 -1.77
C PHE A 30 -24.28 -5.24 -2.10
N GLY A 31 -24.48 -4.15 -1.33
CA GLY A 31 -23.80 -2.86 -1.43
C GLY A 31 -24.18 -2.01 -2.64
N LYS A 32 -24.84 -2.58 -3.65
CA LYS A 32 -25.20 -1.90 -4.90
C LYS A 32 -26.53 -2.39 -5.48
N CYS A 33 -27.22 -1.51 -6.19
CA CYS A 33 -28.44 -1.85 -6.92
C CYS A 33 -28.52 -1.15 -8.28
N LEU A 34 -29.39 -1.65 -9.16
CA LEU A 34 -29.69 -1.06 -10.46
C LEU A 34 -31.14 -0.56 -10.48
N VAL A 35 -31.33 0.70 -10.84
CA VAL A 35 -32.65 1.34 -11.00
C VAL A 35 -32.82 1.75 -12.46
N GLU A 36 -33.98 1.45 -13.03
CA GLU A 36 -34.31 1.90 -14.38
C GLU A 36 -34.93 3.30 -14.36
N ILE A 37 -34.46 4.19 -15.24
CA ILE A 37 -34.95 5.56 -15.31
C ILE A 37 -35.51 5.91 -16.69
N THR A 38 -36.60 6.64 -16.66
CA THR A 38 -37.41 7.11 -17.78
C THR A 38 -37.69 8.60 -17.58
N PRO A 39 -38.08 9.33 -18.63
CA PRO A 39 -38.48 10.73 -18.48
C PRO A 39 -39.57 10.94 -17.42
N GLU A 40 -40.49 9.97 -17.26
CA GLU A 40 -41.64 10.06 -16.38
C GLU A 40 -41.29 9.85 -14.89
N ASN A 41 -40.25 9.07 -14.60
CA ASN A 41 -39.84 8.73 -13.24
C ASN A 41 -38.48 9.31 -12.82
N LEU A 42 -37.94 10.28 -13.58
CA LEU A 42 -36.64 10.91 -13.33
C LEU A 42 -36.53 11.49 -11.91
N GLU A 43 -37.36 12.47 -11.56
CA GLU A 43 -37.30 13.13 -10.25
C GLU A 43 -37.59 12.19 -9.07
N PRO A 44 -38.63 11.33 -9.10
CA PRO A 44 -38.84 10.33 -8.05
C PRO A 44 -37.61 9.43 -7.82
N ASN A 45 -36.95 9.00 -8.90
CA ASN A 45 -35.76 8.15 -8.82
C ASN A 45 -34.51 8.92 -8.36
N LEU A 46 -34.38 10.21 -8.68
CA LEU A 46 -33.36 11.07 -8.08
C LEU A 46 -33.60 11.30 -6.60
N ALA A 47 -34.86 11.43 -6.15
CA ALA A 47 -35.20 11.49 -4.74
C ALA A 47 -34.85 10.18 -4.02
N PHE A 48 -35.14 9.02 -4.63
CA PHE A 48 -34.72 7.71 -4.13
C PHE A 48 -33.20 7.63 -3.96
N LEU A 49 -32.42 8.14 -4.92
CA LEU A 49 -30.97 8.24 -4.80
C LEU A 49 -30.53 9.09 -3.61
N ARG A 50 -31.07 10.30 -3.47
CA ARG A 50 -30.74 11.21 -2.36
C ARG A 50 -31.11 10.64 -0.99
N GLN A 51 -32.12 9.77 -0.92
CA GLN A 51 -32.52 9.11 0.33
C GLN A 51 -31.66 7.90 0.68
N ASN A 52 -31.09 7.21 -0.32
CA ASN A 52 -30.47 5.88 -0.12
C ASN A 52 -28.98 5.81 -0.47
N PHE A 53 -28.35 6.89 -0.95
CA PHE A 53 -26.93 6.91 -1.32
C PHE A 53 -26.00 6.48 -0.18
N SER A 54 -26.41 6.69 1.09
CA SER A 54 -25.62 6.33 2.25
C SER A 54 -25.59 4.82 2.48
N LYS A 55 -26.60 4.09 2.01
CA LYS A 55 -26.74 2.64 2.16
C LYS A 55 -26.26 1.86 0.94
N LEU A 56 -26.41 2.44 -0.26
CA LEU A 56 -26.27 1.74 -1.53
C LEU A 56 -25.53 2.58 -2.56
N ALA A 57 -24.59 1.96 -3.28
CA ALA A 57 -24.12 2.46 -4.56
C ALA A 57 -25.18 2.20 -5.63
N ILE A 58 -25.86 3.25 -6.10
CA ILE A 58 -26.99 3.11 -7.02
C ILE A 58 -26.53 3.32 -8.45
N TYR A 59 -26.79 2.31 -9.28
CA TYR A 59 -26.54 2.34 -10.71
C TYR A 59 -27.86 2.66 -11.41
N PHE A 60 -27.81 3.45 -12.49
CA PHE A 60 -29.01 3.78 -13.26
C PHE A 60 -28.95 3.25 -14.68
N ASP A 61 -30.04 2.66 -15.14
CA ASP A 61 -30.25 2.41 -16.56
C ASP A 61 -30.90 3.63 -17.21
N VAL A 62 -30.08 4.43 -17.90
CA VAL A 62 -30.48 5.72 -18.50
C VAL A 62 -30.80 5.60 -19.99
N ARG A 63 -30.85 4.39 -20.55
CA ARG A 63 -31.00 4.17 -22.00
C ARG A 63 -32.32 4.73 -22.56
N LYS A 64 -33.35 4.88 -21.71
CA LYS A 64 -34.64 5.48 -22.08
C LYS A 64 -34.65 7.02 -21.98
N LEU A 65 -33.62 7.65 -21.41
CA LEU A 65 -33.49 9.10 -21.39
C LEU A 65 -32.94 9.61 -22.73
N LYS A 66 -33.69 10.52 -23.35
CA LYS A 66 -33.32 11.14 -24.64
C LYS A 66 -32.59 12.48 -24.47
N SER A 67 -32.68 13.10 -23.29
CA SER A 67 -32.06 14.40 -22.98
C SER A 67 -30.67 14.20 -22.36
N TRP A 68 -29.66 14.87 -22.93
CA TRP A 68 -28.28 14.84 -22.41
C TRP A 68 -28.17 15.48 -21.04
N ASP A 69 -28.85 16.60 -20.81
CA ASP A 69 -28.88 17.27 -19.52
C ASP A 69 -29.43 16.35 -18.43
N SER A 70 -30.48 15.57 -18.73
CA SER A 70 -31.05 14.62 -17.78
C SER A 70 -30.07 13.49 -17.42
N VAL A 71 -29.27 12.99 -18.37
CA VAL A 71 -28.24 11.97 -18.09
C VAL A 71 -27.12 12.55 -17.21
N ILE A 72 -26.69 13.78 -17.49
CA ILE A 72 -25.68 14.49 -16.69
C ILE A 72 -26.22 14.80 -15.28
N ASP A 73 -27.51 15.13 -15.16
CA ASP A 73 -28.16 15.37 -13.88
C ASP A 73 -28.19 14.12 -13.01
N VAL A 74 -28.44 12.93 -13.59
CA VAL A 74 -28.32 11.65 -12.88
C VAL A 74 -26.92 11.48 -12.29
N LEU A 75 -25.87 11.73 -13.08
CA LEU A 75 -24.49 11.63 -12.61
C LEU A 75 -24.14 12.67 -11.53
N ASN A 76 -24.62 13.91 -11.66
CA ASN A 76 -24.39 15.00 -10.71
C ASN A 76 -25.14 14.81 -9.38
N ASN A 77 -26.25 14.07 -9.38
CA ASN A 77 -26.96 13.70 -8.16
C ASN A 77 -26.30 12.53 -7.40
N GLY A 78 -25.23 11.94 -7.94
CA GLY A 78 -24.41 10.95 -7.24
C GLY A 78 -24.62 9.49 -7.67
N ALA A 79 -25.25 9.23 -8.82
CA ALA A 79 -25.35 7.88 -9.37
C ALA A 79 -23.95 7.26 -9.51
N SER A 80 -23.68 6.08 -8.96
CA SER A 80 -22.31 5.54 -8.99
C SER A 80 -21.88 5.19 -10.41
N LYS A 81 -22.75 4.49 -11.16
CA LYS A 81 -22.55 4.12 -12.57
C LYS A 81 -23.85 4.26 -13.35
N ILE A 82 -23.76 4.40 -14.68
CA ILE A 82 -24.93 4.44 -15.57
C ILE A 82 -24.79 3.47 -16.75
N PHE A 83 -25.87 2.77 -17.08
CA PHE A 83 -25.96 1.93 -18.27
C PHE A 83 -26.40 2.79 -19.45
N VAL A 84 -25.63 2.74 -20.53
CA VAL A 84 -25.76 3.62 -21.69
C VAL A 84 -25.80 2.85 -22.99
N THR A 85 -26.42 3.44 -24.02
CA THR A 85 -26.30 2.97 -25.40
C THR A 85 -24.99 3.43 -26.03
N PHE A 86 -24.63 2.87 -27.18
CA PHE A 86 -23.44 3.29 -27.93
C PHE A 86 -23.46 4.78 -28.32
N GLU A 87 -24.62 5.30 -28.74
CA GLU A 87 -24.75 6.74 -29.09
C GLU A 87 -24.58 7.64 -27.87
N GLN A 88 -25.12 7.24 -26.72
CA GLN A 88 -24.92 7.96 -25.46
C GLN A 88 -23.45 7.91 -25.02
N LEU A 89 -22.79 6.75 -25.14
CA LEU A 89 -21.37 6.60 -24.85
C LEU A 89 -20.50 7.55 -25.69
N LYS A 90 -20.76 7.64 -26.99
CA LYS A 90 -20.00 8.51 -27.91
C LYS A 90 -20.07 9.97 -27.48
N VAL A 91 -21.24 10.46 -27.09
CA VAL A 91 -21.40 11.83 -26.58
C VAL A 91 -20.72 12.02 -25.23
N LEU A 92 -21.00 11.15 -24.25
CA LEU A 92 -20.45 11.24 -22.89
C LEU A 92 -18.92 11.09 -22.87
N SER A 93 -18.35 10.35 -23.81
CA SER A 93 -16.90 10.17 -23.93
C SER A 93 -16.13 11.43 -24.30
N GLN A 94 -16.82 12.46 -24.82
CA GLN A 94 -16.23 13.76 -25.14
C GLN A 94 -16.12 14.66 -23.90
N GLU A 95 -16.86 14.36 -22.84
CA GLU A 95 -16.82 15.10 -21.58
C GLU A 95 -15.62 14.68 -20.73
N GLN A 96 -14.61 15.55 -20.63
CA GLN A 96 -13.34 15.24 -19.95
C GLN A 96 -13.49 14.92 -18.45
N THR A 97 -14.57 15.39 -17.83
CA THR A 97 -14.85 15.21 -16.40
C THR A 97 -15.52 13.87 -16.07
N ILE A 98 -16.01 13.14 -17.07
CA ILE A 98 -16.63 11.83 -16.88
C ILE A 98 -15.55 10.76 -16.99
N SER A 99 -15.37 10.00 -15.91
CA SER A 99 -14.44 8.88 -15.90
C SER A 99 -15.07 7.64 -16.56
N PRO A 100 -14.34 6.87 -17.39
CA PRO A 100 -14.88 5.69 -18.08
C PRO A 100 -15.49 4.62 -17.17
N ASP A 101 -14.97 4.45 -15.94
CA ASP A 101 -15.46 3.48 -14.95
C ASP A 101 -16.89 3.77 -14.44
N ARG A 102 -17.45 4.94 -14.78
CA ARG A 102 -18.83 5.31 -14.47
C ARG A 102 -19.83 4.95 -15.54
N LEU A 103 -19.39 4.54 -16.73
CA LEU A 103 -20.26 4.19 -17.84
C LEU A 103 -20.21 2.69 -18.10
N ILE A 104 -21.38 2.07 -18.25
CA ILE A 104 -21.52 0.66 -18.61
C ILE A 104 -22.19 0.61 -19.98
N LEU A 105 -21.43 0.21 -21.01
CA LEU A 105 -22.00 0.11 -22.35
C LEU A 105 -22.92 -1.11 -22.42
N THR A 106 -24.16 -0.90 -22.83
CA THR A 106 -25.09 -2.00 -23.06
C THR A 106 -25.13 -2.40 -24.53
N ILE A 107 -24.91 -3.67 -24.81
CA ILE A 107 -24.93 -4.28 -26.15
C ILE A 107 -26.32 -4.85 -26.40
N SER A 108 -26.97 -4.40 -27.48
CA SER A 108 -28.29 -4.92 -27.86
C SER A 108 -28.15 -6.25 -28.59
N LEU A 109 -28.91 -7.26 -28.14
CA LEU A 109 -28.96 -8.58 -28.77
C LEU A 109 -29.90 -8.64 -29.99
N VAL A 110 -30.53 -7.52 -30.38
CA VAL A 110 -31.38 -7.46 -31.58
C VAL A 110 -30.55 -7.52 -32.87
N ASN A 111 -29.33 -6.97 -32.87
CA ASN A 111 -28.38 -7.02 -34.00
C ASN A 111 -26.91 -7.07 -33.50
N PRO A 112 -26.49 -8.15 -32.84
CA PRO A 112 -25.22 -8.22 -32.11
C PRO A 112 -24.02 -7.90 -32.99
N GLN A 113 -23.95 -8.41 -34.21
CA GLN A 113 -22.81 -8.19 -35.11
C GLN A 113 -22.58 -6.72 -35.48
N THR A 114 -23.65 -5.93 -35.64
CA THR A 114 -23.52 -4.49 -35.96
C THR A 114 -23.00 -3.70 -34.76
N ASP A 115 -23.51 -3.98 -33.57
CA ASP A 115 -23.06 -3.31 -32.35
C ASP A 115 -21.65 -3.72 -31.95
N LEU A 116 -21.25 -4.98 -32.18
CA LEU A 116 -19.87 -5.44 -31.98
C LEU A 116 -18.89 -4.77 -32.93
N THR A 117 -19.26 -4.59 -34.20
CA THR A 117 -18.42 -3.89 -35.17
C THR A 117 -18.22 -2.43 -34.77
N LYS A 118 -19.29 -1.74 -34.35
CA LYS A 118 -19.21 -0.37 -33.83
C LYS A 118 -18.35 -0.29 -32.56
N LEU A 119 -18.49 -1.26 -31.65
CA LEU A 119 -17.71 -1.34 -30.43
C LEU A 119 -16.22 -1.52 -30.72
N LYS A 120 -15.84 -2.47 -31.59
CA LYS A 120 -14.43 -2.68 -31.98
C LYS A 120 -13.81 -1.41 -32.55
N ALA A 121 -14.48 -0.77 -33.50
CA ALA A 121 -14.01 0.47 -34.11
C ALA A 121 -13.86 1.60 -33.06
N PHE A 122 -14.79 1.70 -32.10
CA PHE A 122 -14.70 2.67 -31.02
C PHE A 122 -13.50 2.40 -30.09
N LEU A 123 -13.27 1.14 -29.70
CA LEU A 123 -12.17 0.75 -28.81
C LEU A 123 -10.79 0.87 -29.46
N GLU A 124 -10.69 0.69 -30.77
CA GLU A 124 -9.47 0.94 -31.55
C GLU A 124 -9.11 2.43 -31.54
N GLY A 125 -10.09 3.32 -31.74
CA GLY A 125 -9.89 4.76 -31.69
C GLY A 125 -9.79 5.36 -30.28
N ASN A 126 -10.26 4.64 -29.25
CA ASN A 126 -10.36 5.15 -27.89
C ASN A 126 -9.78 4.15 -26.86
N PRO A 127 -8.45 3.95 -26.83
CA PRO A 127 -7.81 2.92 -26.01
C PRO A 127 -8.06 3.07 -24.50
N LYS A 128 -8.38 4.28 -24.01
CA LYS A 128 -8.81 4.55 -22.61
C LYS A 128 -10.08 3.78 -22.21
N TRP A 129 -10.87 3.32 -23.18
CA TRP A 129 -12.13 2.60 -22.99
C TRP A 129 -11.98 1.07 -23.15
N LYS A 130 -10.76 0.55 -23.32
CA LYS A 130 -10.53 -0.91 -23.36
C LYS A 130 -10.75 -1.62 -22.02
N THR A 131 -10.82 -0.87 -20.92
CA THR A 131 -11.08 -1.40 -19.56
C THR A 131 -12.52 -1.14 -19.09
N THR A 132 -13.42 -0.71 -19.99
CA THR A 132 -14.81 -0.38 -19.60
C THR A 132 -15.65 -1.64 -19.37
N GLU A 133 -16.50 -1.60 -18.34
CA GLU A 133 -17.48 -2.64 -18.07
C GLU A 133 -18.61 -2.63 -19.10
N TRP A 134 -19.16 -3.80 -19.44
CA TRP A 134 -20.23 -3.93 -20.44
C TRP A 134 -21.44 -4.65 -19.87
N ALA A 135 -22.58 -4.49 -20.51
CA ALA A 135 -23.81 -5.19 -20.19
C ALA A 135 -24.47 -5.75 -21.44
N PHE A 136 -25.25 -6.83 -21.29
CA PHE A 136 -26.06 -7.39 -22.36
C PHE A 136 -27.54 -7.10 -22.13
N ASP A 137 -28.24 -6.71 -23.21
CA ASP A 137 -29.69 -6.45 -23.19
C ASP A 137 -30.50 -7.70 -23.55
N GLY A 138 -31.55 -8.00 -22.79
CA GLY A 138 -32.47 -9.11 -23.09
C GLY A 138 -32.95 -9.89 -21.85
N GLY A 139 -34.10 -10.56 -21.98
CA GLY A 139 -34.65 -11.45 -20.95
C GLY A 139 -33.90 -12.79 -20.83
N LYS A 140 -32.98 -13.07 -21.76
CA LYS A 140 -32.09 -14.23 -21.81
C LYS A 140 -30.71 -13.78 -22.30
N GLY A 141 -30.08 -12.89 -21.53
CA GLY A 141 -28.84 -12.22 -21.96
C GLY A 141 -27.66 -13.15 -22.22
N ASN A 142 -27.78 -14.44 -21.89
CA ASN A 142 -26.78 -15.47 -22.10
C ASN A 142 -26.80 -16.12 -23.50
N GLU A 143 -27.91 -16.10 -24.25
CA GLU A 143 -28.06 -16.89 -25.50
C GLU A 143 -27.01 -16.54 -26.58
N HIS A 144 -26.43 -15.34 -26.52
CA HIS A 144 -25.41 -14.85 -27.46
C HIS A 144 -24.10 -14.42 -26.79
N LEU A 145 -23.92 -14.71 -25.50
CA LEU A 145 -22.74 -14.31 -24.73
C LEU A 145 -21.46 -14.90 -25.34
N ASP A 146 -21.48 -16.19 -25.66
CA ASP A 146 -20.34 -16.92 -26.25
C ASP A 146 -19.92 -16.37 -27.61
N GLU A 147 -20.90 -16.08 -28.47
CA GLU A 147 -20.68 -15.56 -29.83
C GLU A 147 -20.04 -14.18 -29.78
N VAL A 148 -20.57 -13.31 -28.91
CA VAL A 148 -20.03 -11.98 -28.66
C VAL A 148 -18.61 -12.04 -28.09
N LEU A 149 -18.39 -12.87 -27.06
CA LEU A 149 -17.09 -12.97 -26.41
C LEU A 149 -15.99 -13.52 -27.34
N LYS A 150 -16.33 -14.50 -28.19
CA LYS A 150 -15.42 -15.03 -29.22
C LYS A 150 -15.05 -13.96 -30.24
N ASP A 151 -16.02 -13.18 -30.71
CA ASP A 151 -15.78 -12.16 -31.73
C ASP A 151 -14.96 -10.97 -31.22
N VAL A 152 -15.06 -10.58 -29.96
CA VAL A 152 -14.31 -9.44 -29.40
C VAL A 152 -12.82 -9.76 -29.16
N GLY A 153 -12.39 -11.02 -29.31
CA GLY A 153 -10.98 -11.41 -29.41
C GLY A 153 -10.16 -11.31 -28.11
N ASN A 154 -10.78 -10.90 -27.01
CA ASN A 154 -10.17 -10.80 -25.67
C ASN A 154 -11.02 -11.57 -24.66
N TYR A 155 -11.00 -12.90 -24.76
CA TYR A 155 -11.46 -13.76 -23.67
C TYR A 155 -10.27 -14.47 -23.00
N PRO A 156 -10.12 -14.37 -21.66
CA PRO A 156 -11.01 -13.66 -20.75
C PRO A 156 -10.91 -12.12 -20.89
N PRO A 157 -11.97 -11.36 -20.54
CA PRO A 157 -11.80 -9.95 -20.19
C PRO A 157 -10.58 -9.87 -19.27
N SER A 158 -9.75 -8.82 -19.41
CA SER A 158 -8.69 -8.57 -18.44
C SER A 158 -9.25 -8.78 -17.01
N GLN A 159 -8.45 -9.24 -16.04
CA GLN A 159 -8.90 -9.42 -14.65
C GLN A 159 -9.71 -8.22 -14.08
N ASP A 160 -9.56 -7.04 -14.69
CA ASP A 160 -10.22 -5.79 -14.33
C ASP A 160 -11.57 -5.50 -15.05
N GLN A 161 -12.06 -6.33 -15.97
CA GLN A 161 -13.27 -6.05 -16.76
C GLN A 161 -14.44 -6.95 -16.32
N THR A 162 -15.54 -6.32 -15.86
CA THR A 162 -16.78 -6.99 -15.46
C THR A 162 -17.83 -6.89 -16.56
N ILE A 163 -18.48 -8.00 -16.88
CA ILE A 163 -19.65 -8.04 -17.77
C ILE A 163 -20.90 -8.28 -16.93
N TYR A 164 -21.92 -7.44 -17.14
CA TYR A 164 -23.23 -7.58 -16.52
C TYR A 164 -24.19 -8.36 -17.41
N VAL A 165 -24.74 -9.45 -16.90
CA VAL A 165 -25.66 -10.32 -17.64
C VAL A 165 -26.98 -10.40 -16.90
N ARG A 166 -28.08 -10.04 -17.54
CA ARG A 166 -29.42 -10.19 -16.96
C ARG A 166 -29.86 -11.65 -17.06
N VAL A 167 -30.29 -12.20 -15.93
CA VAL A 167 -30.76 -13.59 -15.81
C VAL A 167 -32.13 -13.63 -15.15
N THR A 168 -32.89 -14.69 -15.45
CA THR A 168 -34.27 -14.88 -14.97
C THR A 168 -34.48 -16.13 -14.14
N SER A 169 -33.48 -17.01 -14.07
CA SER A 169 -33.51 -18.24 -13.29
C SER A 169 -32.18 -18.52 -12.58
N GLU A 170 -32.22 -19.33 -11.52
CA GLU A 170 -31.04 -19.78 -10.79
C GLU A 170 -30.07 -20.56 -11.70
N SER A 171 -30.59 -21.52 -12.46
CA SER A 171 -29.79 -22.36 -13.36
C SER A 171 -29.06 -21.54 -14.40
N GLU A 172 -29.72 -20.54 -14.99
CA GLU A 172 -29.12 -19.61 -15.95
C GLU A 172 -27.97 -18.82 -15.31
N GLY A 173 -28.21 -18.27 -14.11
CA GLY A 173 -27.19 -17.52 -13.37
C GLY A 173 -25.96 -18.36 -13.00
N THR A 174 -26.18 -19.54 -12.44
CA THR A 174 -25.09 -20.45 -12.04
C THR A 174 -24.30 -20.94 -13.25
N SER A 175 -24.96 -21.28 -14.36
CA SER A 175 -24.28 -21.65 -15.60
C SER A 175 -23.39 -20.51 -16.12
N VAL A 176 -23.91 -19.29 -16.18
CA VAL A 176 -23.14 -18.12 -16.65
C VAL A 176 -21.92 -17.86 -15.76
N LEU A 177 -22.06 -17.93 -14.43
CA LEU A 177 -20.91 -17.70 -13.53
C LEU A 177 -19.91 -18.86 -13.51
N HIS A 178 -20.35 -20.10 -13.72
CA HIS A 178 -19.43 -21.24 -13.85
C HIS A 178 -18.56 -21.12 -15.11
N GLU A 179 -19.17 -20.73 -16.23
CA GLU A 179 -18.46 -20.55 -17.50
C GLU A 179 -17.65 -19.25 -17.53
N TYR A 180 -18.17 -18.20 -16.86
CA TYR A 180 -17.62 -16.85 -16.85
C TYR A 180 -17.54 -16.26 -15.42
N PRO A 181 -16.61 -16.75 -14.58
CA PRO A 181 -16.56 -16.43 -13.15
C PRO A 181 -16.23 -14.96 -12.85
N GLY A 182 -15.71 -14.20 -13.82
CA GLY A 182 -15.44 -12.75 -13.69
C GLY A 182 -16.68 -11.86 -13.76
N ASN A 183 -17.81 -12.37 -14.23
CA ASN A 183 -19.00 -11.58 -14.57
C ASN A 183 -19.87 -11.25 -13.34
N ALA A 184 -20.86 -10.37 -13.56
CA ALA A 184 -21.88 -10.00 -12.58
C ALA A 184 -23.28 -10.26 -13.15
N LEU A 185 -24.16 -10.83 -12.33
CA LEU A 185 -25.55 -11.12 -12.71
C LEU A 185 -26.45 -9.95 -12.35
N ILE A 186 -27.35 -9.57 -13.27
CA ILE A 186 -28.47 -8.65 -12.99
C ILE A 186 -29.73 -9.46 -12.76
N ILE A 187 -30.34 -9.29 -11.59
CA ILE A 187 -31.59 -9.99 -11.25
C ILE A 187 -32.53 -9.08 -10.47
N SER A 188 -33.83 -9.25 -10.67
CA SER A 188 -34.84 -8.46 -9.93
C SER A 188 -34.88 -8.84 -8.46
N SER A 189 -34.95 -7.84 -7.57
CA SER A 189 -35.26 -8.01 -6.15
C SER A 189 -36.52 -8.86 -5.92
N LYS A 190 -37.52 -8.74 -6.80
CA LYS A 190 -38.78 -9.50 -6.74
C LYS A 190 -38.63 -11.01 -6.95
N ALA A 191 -37.50 -11.44 -7.52
CA ALA A 191 -37.21 -12.83 -7.80
C ALA A 191 -36.27 -13.48 -6.76
N LEU A 192 -35.79 -12.72 -5.77
CA LEU A 192 -34.80 -13.20 -4.80
C LEU A 192 -35.41 -13.46 -3.42
N THR A 193 -34.82 -14.41 -2.69
CA THR A 193 -35.14 -14.71 -1.28
C THR A 193 -33.89 -15.04 -0.47
N PHE A 194 -33.91 -14.78 0.84
CA PHE A 194 -32.88 -15.23 1.81
C PHE A 194 -33.27 -16.50 2.57
N THR A 195 -34.54 -16.90 2.49
CA THR A 195 -35.02 -18.17 3.04
C THR A 195 -35.33 -19.15 1.91
N PRO A 196 -35.21 -20.46 2.13
CA PRO A 196 -35.67 -21.45 1.16
C PRO A 196 -37.10 -21.14 0.68
N PRO A 197 -37.35 -21.10 -0.64
CA PRO A 197 -38.69 -20.86 -1.16
C PRO A 197 -39.62 -22.00 -0.75
N LYS A 198 -40.92 -21.70 -0.61
CA LYS A 198 -41.96 -22.73 -0.47
C LYS A 198 -42.12 -23.48 -1.79
N GLU A 199 -42.66 -24.70 -1.77
CA GLU A 199 -42.80 -25.56 -2.99
C GLU A 199 -43.50 -24.85 -4.17
N ASP A 200 -44.39 -23.89 -3.90
CA ASP A 200 -45.14 -23.14 -4.92
C ASP A 200 -44.51 -21.80 -5.34
N GLU A 201 -43.42 -21.37 -4.69
CA GLU A 201 -42.76 -20.09 -4.92
C GLU A 201 -41.58 -20.21 -5.89
N LYS A 202 -41.61 -19.47 -7.01
CA LYS A 202 -40.50 -19.40 -7.98
C LYS A 202 -39.45 -18.36 -7.60
N LEU A 203 -39.04 -18.31 -6.33
CA LEU A 203 -38.00 -17.39 -5.85
C LEU A 203 -36.63 -18.08 -5.85
N ILE A 204 -35.59 -17.31 -6.14
CA ILE A 204 -34.21 -17.75 -6.25
C ILE A 204 -33.49 -17.45 -4.93
N PRO A 205 -32.89 -18.45 -4.25
CA PRO A 205 -32.10 -18.21 -3.05
C PRO A 205 -30.86 -17.39 -3.41
N ALA A 206 -30.76 -16.17 -2.87
CA ALA A 206 -29.70 -15.24 -3.27
C ALA A 206 -28.30 -15.76 -2.95
N VAL A 207 -28.17 -16.59 -1.90
CA VAL A 207 -26.90 -17.22 -1.50
C VAL A 207 -26.31 -18.09 -2.62
N GLU A 208 -27.13 -18.76 -3.44
CA GLU A 208 -26.62 -19.59 -4.54
C GLU A 208 -25.91 -18.73 -5.58
N LEU A 209 -26.51 -17.60 -5.95
CA LEU A 209 -25.95 -16.69 -6.95
C LEU A 209 -24.70 -15.96 -6.45
N VAL A 210 -24.66 -15.61 -5.16
CA VAL A 210 -23.47 -15.03 -4.52
C VAL A 210 -22.31 -16.02 -4.56
N LEU A 211 -22.57 -17.30 -4.28
CA LEU A 211 -21.54 -18.33 -4.20
C LEU A 211 -21.15 -18.90 -5.57
N ALA A 212 -22.01 -18.79 -6.58
CA ALA A 212 -21.74 -19.28 -7.93
C ALA A 212 -20.48 -18.64 -8.56
N GLY A 213 -20.11 -17.43 -8.15
CA GLY A 213 -18.89 -16.74 -8.59
C GLY A 213 -17.72 -16.78 -7.60
N ALA A 214 -17.82 -17.55 -6.51
CA ALA A 214 -16.87 -17.55 -5.42
C ALA A 214 -15.95 -18.79 -5.43
N THR A 215 -14.69 -18.62 -5.06
CA THR A 215 -13.73 -19.72 -4.98
C THR A 215 -13.57 -20.20 -3.53
N PRO A 216 -14.08 -21.38 -3.14
CA PRO A 216 -13.85 -21.91 -1.80
C PRO A 216 -12.45 -22.51 -1.66
N ASP A 217 -11.99 -22.65 -0.41
CA ASP A 217 -10.79 -23.42 -0.10
C ASP A 217 -10.95 -24.88 -0.56
N ARG A 218 -10.01 -25.35 -1.38
CA ARG A 218 -10.10 -26.67 -2.04
C ARG A 218 -10.17 -27.85 -1.08
N LYS A 219 -9.64 -27.73 0.14
CA LYS A 219 -9.58 -28.83 1.11
C LYS A 219 -10.82 -28.89 1.98
N THR A 220 -11.33 -27.73 2.38
CA THR A 220 -12.39 -27.62 3.39
C THR A 220 -13.75 -27.27 2.80
N GLY A 221 -13.80 -26.73 1.57
CA GLY A 221 -15.02 -26.18 0.98
C GLY A 221 -15.49 -24.88 1.64
N LEU A 222 -14.69 -24.30 2.56
CA LEU A 222 -15.02 -23.07 3.27
C LEU A 222 -14.46 -21.86 2.53
N TYR A 223 -15.14 -20.73 2.67
CA TYR A 223 -14.69 -19.46 2.13
C TYR A 223 -13.87 -18.73 3.19
N ALA A 224 -12.66 -18.30 2.83
CA ALA A 224 -11.94 -17.34 3.65
C ALA A 224 -12.77 -16.07 3.74
N THR A 225 -12.92 -15.49 4.94
CA THR A 225 -13.73 -14.29 5.13
C THR A 225 -12.98 -13.29 5.98
N VAL A 226 -12.68 -12.14 5.40
CA VAL A 226 -12.18 -10.99 6.14
C VAL A 226 -13.39 -10.17 6.58
N VAL A 227 -13.48 -9.95 7.89
CA VAL A 227 -14.47 -9.08 8.50
C VAL A 227 -13.85 -7.70 8.62
N VAL A 228 -14.53 -6.68 8.11
CA VAL A 228 -14.08 -5.28 8.12
C VAL A 228 -15.14 -4.38 8.74
N ASP A 229 -14.72 -3.24 9.28
CA ASP A 229 -15.63 -2.17 9.70
C ASP A 229 -16.14 -1.36 8.50
N GLU A 230 -16.94 -0.34 8.77
CA GLU A 230 -17.55 0.55 7.78
C GLU A 230 -16.56 1.29 6.88
N ARG A 231 -15.30 1.37 7.31
CA ARG A 231 -14.20 2.06 6.62
C ARG A 231 -13.21 1.09 6.01
N ASP A 232 -13.62 -0.19 5.87
CA ASP A 232 -12.82 -1.29 5.35
C ASP A 232 -11.57 -1.62 6.19
N VAL A 233 -11.55 -1.22 7.46
CA VAL A 233 -10.48 -1.63 8.39
C VAL A 233 -10.76 -3.05 8.87
N ALA A 234 -9.77 -3.94 8.68
CA ALA A 234 -9.91 -5.33 9.07
C ALA A 234 -10.11 -5.51 10.59
N LEU A 235 -11.20 -6.19 10.95
CA LEU A 235 -11.57 -6.58 12.30
C LEU A 235 -11.13 -8.02 12.63
N GLY A 236 -11.30 -8.96 11.71
CA GLY A 236 -10.79 -10.32 11.89
C GLY A 236 -10.82 -11.17 10.64
N LEU A 237 -10.13 -12.31 10.71
CA LEU A 237 -10.19 -13.37 9.70
C LEU A 237 -11.00 -14.54 10.26
N VAL A 238 -12.03 -14.95 9.53
CA VAL A 238 -12.92 -16.07 9.85
C VAL A 238 -13.11 -16.96 8.63
N TRP A 239 -13.83 -18.06 8.84
CA TRP A 239 -14.26 -18.94 7.76
C TRP A 239 -15.77 -18.85 7.63
N SER A 240 -16.27 -18.96 6.41
CA SER A 240 -17.70 -19.02 6.13
C SER A 240 -18.05 -20.28 5.36
N SER A 241 -19.20 -20.87 5.67
CA SER A 241 -19.84 -21.91 4.88
C SER A 241 -21.04 -21.33 4.14
N LYS A 242 -21.63 -22.10 3.23
CA LYS A 242 -22.89 -21.73 2.58
C LYS A 242 -23.98 -21.46 3.61
N GLU A 243 -24.07 -22.30 4.65
CA GLU A 243 -25.04 -22.17 5.74
C GLU A 243 -24.79 -20.90 6.55
N SER A 244 -23.54 -20.55 6.85
CA SER A 244 -23.24 -19.34 7.61
C SER A 244 -23.52 -18.06 6.83
N ILE A 245 -23.29 -18.06 5.52
CA ILE A 245 -23.60 -16.92 4.65
C ILE A 245 -25.12 -16.75 4.52
N ALA A 246 -25.86 -17.84 4.31
CA ALA A 246 -27.32 -17.81 4.28
C ALA A 246 -27.91 -17.27 5.59
N GLU A 247 -27.41 -17.75 6.74
CA GLU A 247 -27.89 -17.28 8.04
C GLU A 247 -27.49 -15.82 8.32
N ALA A 248 -26.30 -15.38 7.89
CA ALA A 248 -25.88 -13.98 8.00
C ALA A 248 -26.81 -13.05 7.20
N LEU A 249 -27.11 -13.40 5.94
CA LEU A 249 -28.04 -12.65 5.09
C LEU A 249 -29.46 -12.62 5.67
N LYS A 250 -29.93 -13.75 6.19
CA LYS A 250 -31.26 -13.87 6.78
C LYS A 250 -31.41 -13.05 8.07
N THR A 251 -30.41 -13.09 8.94
CA THR A 251 -30.46 -12.43 10.26
C THR A 251 -29.97 -10.99 10.24
N GLY A 252 -29.21 -10.59 9.22
CA GLY A 252 -28.54 -9.30 9.18
C GLY A 252 -27.42 -9.18 10.21
N THR A 253 -26.80 -10.30 10.59
CA THR A 253 -25.75 -10.33 11.64
C THR A 253 -24.49 -11.06 11.19
N GLY A 254 -23.40 -10.88 11.92
CA GLY A 254 -22.15 -11.62 11.69
C GLY A 254 -22.28 -13.08 12.09
N VAL A 255 -22.53 -13.95 11.10
CA VAL A 255 -22.59 -15.41 11.27
C VAL A 255 -21.50 -16.07 10.43
N TYR A 256 -20.72 -16.94 11.07
CA TYR A 256 -19.52 -17.54 10.51
C TYR A 256 -19.48 -19.04 10.75
N GLN A 257 -18.53 -19.74 10.12
CA GLN A 257 -18.26 -21.15 10.33
C GLN A 257 -17.06 -21.34 11.28
N SER A 258 -17.33 -21.91 12.45
CA SER A 258 -16.27 -22.42 13.33
C SER A 258 -15.79 -23.79 12.85
N ARG A 259 -14.48 -23.92 12.62
CA ARG A 259 -13.84 -25.21 12.28
C ARG A 259 -13.98 -26.29 13.36
N LYS A 260 -14.40 -25.93 14.58
CA LYS A 260 -14.58 -26.87 15.70
C LYS A 260 -16.03 -27.03 16.15
N ARG A 261 -16.84 -25.97 16.03
CA ARG A 261 -18.16 -25.88 16.69
C ARG A 261 -19.34 -25.74 15.73
N GLY A 262 -19.11 -25.72 14.42
CA GLY A 262 -20.18 -25.49 13.45
C GLY A 262 -20.50 -24.01 13.30
N LEU A 263 -21.78 -23.71 13.08
CA LEU A 263 -22.30 -22.35 12.90
C LEU A 263 -22.03 -21.46 14.12
N TRP A 264 -21.48 -20.26 13.90
CA TRP A 264 -21.05 -19.34 14.95
C TRP A 264 -21.66 -17.95 14.75
N HIS A 265 -22.60 -17.60 15.62
CA HIS A 265 -23.15 -16.25 15.71
C HIS A 265 -22.22 -15.37 16.57
N LYS A 266 -21.60 -14.36 15.97
CA LYS A 266 -20.62 -13.51 16.66
C LYS A 266 -21.27 -12.73 17.79
N GLY A 267 -20.68 -12.85 18.99
CA GLY A 267 -21.10 -12.07 20.15
C GLY A 267 -22.40 -12.51 20.81
N ALA A 268 -23.06 -13.58 20.33
CA ALA A 268 -24.34 -14.04 20.87
C ALA A 268 -24.32 -14.30 22.38
N SER A 269 -23.18 -14.77 22.91
CA SER A 269 -23.00 -15.00 24.36
C SER A 269 -22.33 -13.85 25.10
N SER A 270 -21.52 -13.02 24.42
CA SER A 270 -20.70 -11.97 25.07
C SER A 270 -21.31 -10.57 24.99
N GLY A 271 -22.32 -10.35 24.14
CA GLY A 271 -22.86 -9.04 23.81
C GLY A 271 -22.05 -8.26 22.76
N ASP A 272 -20.88 -8.77 22.34
CA ASP A 272 -20.03 -8.12 21.32
C ASP A 272 -20.50 -8.50 19.90
N THR A 273 -21.76 -8.16 19.60
CA THR A 273 -22.50 -8.56 18.40
C THR A 273 -22.11 -7.73 17.17
N GLN A 274 -22.62 -8.13 16.00
CA GLN A 274 -22.37 -7.47 14.73
C GLN A 274 -23.65 -7.32 13.95
N GLU A 275 -23.80 -6.16 13.32
CA GLU A 275 -24.81 -5.93 12.29
C GLU A 275 -24.14 -5.99 10.93
N LEU A 276 -24.68 -6.82 10.04
CA LEU A 276 -24.18 -6.95 8.69
C LEU A 276 -24.56 -5.71 7.88
N ILE A 277 -23.57 -5.10 7.23
CA ILE A 277 -23.80 -3.95 6.34
C ILE A 277 -23.79 -4.43 4.89
N SER A 278 -22.75 -5.17 4.51
CA SER A 278 -22.65 -5.72 3.16
C SER A 278 -21.71 -6.91 3.08
N ILE A 279 -21.94 -7.77 2.10
CA ILE A 279 -21.03 -8.82 1.67
C ILE A 279 -20.46 -8.50 0.29
N GLY A 280 -19.20 -8.87 0.08
CA GLY A 280 -18.53 -8.73 -1.20
C GLY A 280 -17.38 -9.72 -1.32
N PHE A 281 -16.61 -9.60 -2.39
CA PHE A 281 -15.38 -10.37 -2.58
C PHE A 281 -14.23 -9.43 -2.90
N ASP A 282 -13.01 -9.92 -2.75
CA ASP A 282 -11.82 -9.30 -3.32
C ASP A 282 -11.76 -9.46 -4.86
N CYS A 283 -10.62 -9.08 -5.46
CA CYS A 283 -10.53 -8.91 -6.91
C CYS A 283 -10.51 -10.22 -7.70
N ASP A 284 -10.01 -11.31 -7.11
CA ASP A 284 -9.99 -12.65 -7.70
C ASP A 284 -11.06 -13.60 -7.13
N LYS A 285 -11.90 -13.09 -6.22
CA LYS A 285 -13.08 -13.76 -5.66
C LYS A 285 -12.74 -15.02 -4.86
N ASP A 286 -11.56 -15.08 -4.25
CA ASP A 286 -11.17 -16.16 -3.35
C ASP A 286 -11.32 -15.80 -1.86
N CYS A 287 -11.57 -14.52 -1.56
CA CYS A 287 -11.82 -14.02 -0.22
C CYS A 287 -13.13 -13.24 -0.13
N LEU A 288 -13.99 -13.65 0.80
CA LEU A 288 -15.24 -12.96 1.12
C LEU A 288 -14.96 -11.78 2.06
N ILE A 289 -15.60 -10.65 1.83
CA ILE A 289 -15.50 -9.45 2.66
C ILE A 289 -16.85 -9.25 3.33
N PHE A 290 -16.88 -9.35 4.66
CA PHE A 290 -18.03 -9.00 5.48
C PHE A 290 -17.81 -7.62 6.09
N ARG A 291 -18.51 -6.62 5.56
CA ARG A 291 -18.56 -5.30 6.18
C ARG A 291 -19.63 -5.28 7.24
N VAL A 292 -19.26 -4.91 8.46
CA VAL A 292 -20.15 -4.98 9.62
C VAL A 292 -20.03 -3.73 10.48
N HIS A 293 -21.13 -3.37 11.15
CA HIS A 293 -21.08 -2.48 12.30
C HIS A 293 -20.83 -3.31 13.55
N GLN A 294 -19.67 -3.14 14.19
CA GLN A 294 -19.28 -3.92 15.37
C GLN A 294 -19.80 -3.26 16.66
N LYS A 295 -20.62 -3.97 17.43
CA LYS A 295 -21.14 -3.54 18.73
C LYS A 295 -20.36 -4.14 19.89
N GLY A 296 -20.47 -3.52 21.06
CA GLY A 296 -19.79 -3.94 22.29
C GLY A 296 -18.31 -3.55 22.32
N ARG A 297 -17.48 -4.37 22.98
CA ARG A 297 -16.06 -4.04 23.23
C ARG A 297 -15.21 -4.16 21.97
N GLY A 298 -15.57 -5.07 21.07
CA GLY A 298 -14.92 -5.26 19.77
C GLY A 298 -15.06 -6.65 19.18
N PHE A 299 -14.41 -6.89 18.03
CA PHE A 299 -14.43 -8.19 17.37
C PHE A 299 -13.67 -9.26 18.18
N CYS A 300 -12.50 -8.91 18.72
CA CYS A 300 -11.60 -9.87 19.32
C CYS A 300 -12.12 -10.35 20.69
N HIS A 301 -11.88 -11.62 21.00
CA HIS A 301 -12.21 -12.22 22.30
C HIS A 301 -11.46 -11.57 23.48
N LEU A 302 -10.40 -10.80 23.22
CA LEU A 302 -9.66 -10.01 24.21
C LEU A 302 -10.31 -8.64 24.49
N GLY A 303 -11.47 -8.34 23.89
CA GLY A 303 -12.16 -7.06 24.06
C GLY A 303 -11.52 -5.90 23.28
N THR A 304 -10.78 -6.20 22.21
CA THR A 304 -10.23 -5.21 21.27
C THR A 304 -11.06 -5.16 19.98
N MET A 305 -11.07 -4.01 19.30
CA MET A 305 -11.84 -3.85 18.05
C MET A 305 -11.48 -4.87 17.00
N SER A 306 -10.20 -5.16 16.82
CA SER A 306 -9.74 -6.14 15.85
C SER A 306 -8.84 -7.20 16.48
N CYS A 307 -8.65 -8.29 15.76
CA CYS A 307 -7.65 -9.31 16.06
C CYS A 307 -6.21 -8.80 15.92
N TRP A 308 -5.99 -7.66 15.27
CA TRP A 308 -4.67 -7.10 14.97
C TRP A 308 -4.25 -5.95 15.90
N GLY A 309 -5.03 -5.68 16.95
CA GLY A 309 -4.66 -4.76 18.01
C GLY A 309 -5.66 -3.64 18.25
N ARG A 310 -5.17 -2.51 18.75
CA ARG A 310 -5.99 -1.33 19.05
C ARG A 310 -6.13 -0.46 17.80
N THR A 311 -7.26 0.24 17.70
CA THR A 311 -7.46 1.28 16.69
C THR A 311 -6.37 2.36 16.81
N SER A 312 -5.98 2.94 15.68
CA SER A 312 -4.99 4.03 15.60
C SER A 312 -5.53 5.20 14.78
N GLY A 313 -4.81 6.32 14.76
CA GLY A 313 -5.15 7.51 13.97
C GLY A 313 -6.56 8.06 14.24
N LEU A 314 -7.23 8.49 13.17
CA LEU A 314 -8.55 9.12 13.24
C LEU A 314 -9.63 8.18 13.80
N SER A 315 -9.57 6.87 13.53
CA SER A 315 -10.52 5.89 14.08
C SER A 315 -10.44 5.83 15.61
N ARG A 316 -9.21 5.88 16.16
CA ARG A 316 -9.00 5.94 17.62
C ARG A 316 -9.53 7.26 18.19
N LEU A 317 -9.30 8.36 17.50
CA LEU A 317 -9.75 9.67 17.93
C LEU A 317 -11.28 9.75 17.98
N GLN A 318 -11.97 9.36 16.89
CA GLN A 318 -13.44 9.28 16.85
C GLN A 318 -14.00 8.52 18.05
N ARG A 319 -13.50 7.30 18.29
CA ARG A 319 -13.96 6.46 19.40
C ARG A 319 -13.74 7.14 20.75
N THR A 320 -12.56 7.73 20.95
CA THR A 320 -12.23 8.44 22.20
C THR A 320 -13.20 9.62 22.41
N LEU A 321 -13.55 10.35 21.35
CA LEU A 321 -14.51 11.45 21.41
C LEU A 321 -15.94 10.96 21.68
N GLN A 322 -16.37 9.85 21.08
CA GLN A 322 -17.68 9.23 21.34
C GLN A 322 -17.79 8.73 22.78
N GLU A 323 -16.76 8.05 23.29
CA GLU A 323 -16.69 7.61 24.69
C GLU A 323 -16.75 8.82 25.65
N ARG A 324 -15.99 9.88 25.36
CA ARG A 324 -16.02 11.12 26.15
C ARG A 324 -17.33 11.90 26.01
N LYS A 325 -18.07 11.76 24.91
CA LYS A 325 -19.41 12.37 24.77
C LYS A 325 -20.39 11.75 25.77
N VAL A 326 -20.25 10.44 26.04
CA VAL A 326 -21.11 9.69 26.98
C VAL A 326 -20.62 9.85 28.42
N ASP A 327 -19.32 9.70 28.66
CA ASP A 327 -18.72 9.70 30.00
C ASP A 327 -17.42 10.51 30.02
N ALA A 328 -17.56 11.83 30.08
CA ALA A 328 -16.43 12.73 30.28
C ALA A 328 -16.20 13.01 31.76
N PRO A 329 -14.94 12.96 32.25
CA PRO A 329 -14.61 13.45 33.58
C PRO A 329 -15.08 14.89 33.77
N ALA A 330 -15.68 15.18 34.92
CA ALA A 330 -16.14 16.52 35.28
C ALA A 330 -14.98 17.54 35.16
N GLY A 331 -15.19 18.60 34.37
CA GLY A 331 -14.17 19.63 34.11
C GLY A 331 -13.16 19.31 33.00
N SER A 332 -13.27 18.16 32.32
CA SER A 332 -12.36 17.85 31.20
C SER A 332 -12.49 18.84 30.04
N TYR A 333 -11.37 19.12 29.38
CA TYR A 333 -11.32 20.03 28.23
C TYR A 333 -12.26 19.59 27.10
N THR A 334 -12.33 18.29 26.81
CA THR A 334 -13.24 17.74 25.79
C THR A 334 -14.72 17.93 26.17
N ALA A 335 -15.10 17.84 27.45
CA ALA A 335 -16.48 18.12 27.87
C ALA A 335 -16.88 19.57 27.61
N ARG A 336 -15.95 20.52 27.82
CA ARG A 336 -16.19 21.94 27.51
C ARG A 336 -16.38 22.15 26.00
N LEU A 337 -15.58 21.48 25.16
CA LEU A 337 -15.71 21.56 23.71
C LEU A 337 -17.06 21.01 23.21
N PHE A 338 -17.59 19.95 23.83
CA PHE A 338 -18.92 19.43 23.48
C PHE A 338 -20.07 20.36 23.89
N ASN A 339 -19.92 21.08 24.99
CA ASN A 339 -21.01 21.88 25.58
C ASN A 339 -20.93 23.38 25.24
N ASP A 340 -19.82 23.86 24.67
CA ASP A 340 -19.64 25.25 24.25
C ASP A 340 -19.35 25.35 22.74
N PRO A 341 -20.39 25.55 21.91
CA PRO A 341 -20.24 25.74 20.47
C PRO A 341 -19.38 26.95 20.09
N LYS A 342 -19.30 27.99 20.94
CA LYS A 342 -18.47 29.16 20.64
C LYS A 342 -17.00 28.82 20.81
N LEU A 343 -16.65 28.09 21.87
CA LEU A 343 -15.29 27.65 22.12
C LEU A 343 -14.77 26.74 21.01
N VAL A 344 -15.52 25.69 20.63
CA VAL A 344 -15.07 24.77 19.57
C VAL A 344 -14.92 25.48 18.23
N ASN A 345 -15.83 26.40 17.89
CA ASN A 345 -15.74 27.18 16.65
C ASN A 345 -14.56 28.16 16.67
N ALA A 346 -14.21 28.72 17.84
CA ALA A 346 -13.04 29.58 17.98
C ALA A 346 -11.75 28.78 17.79
N LYS A 347 -11.62 27.63 18.47
CA LYS A 347 -10.47 26.73 18.30
C LYS A 347 -10.30 26.25 16.86
N ILE A 348 -11.38 25.84 16.17
CA ILE A 348 -11.30 25.43 14.75
C ILE A 348 -10.71 26.55 13.88
N LYS A 349 -11.01 27.82 14.15
CA LYS A 349 -10.47 28.94 13.38
C LYS A 349 -9.00 29.18 13.72
N GLU A 350 -8.67 29.16 15.01
CA GLU A 350 -7.30 29.30 15.52
C GLU A 350 -6.36 28.27 14.87
N GLU A 351 -6.67 26.97 14.95
CA GLU A 351 -5.82 25.94 14.37
C GLU A 351 -5.78 25.98 12.83
N ALA A 352 -6.83 26.50 12.19
CA ALA A 352 -6.85 26.68 10.74
C ALA A 352 -5.91 27.82 10.31
N ASP A 353 -5.84 28.90 11.08
CA ASP A 353 -4.90 30.00 10.88
C ASP A 353 -3.46 29.51 11.13
N GLU A 354 -3.22 28.77 12.23
CA GLU A 354 -1.90 28.19 12.55
C GLU A 354 -1.42 27.22 11.46
N LEU A 355 -2.31 26.37 10.92
CA LEU A 355 -1.99 25.49 9.79
C LEU A 355 -1.59 26.28 8.53
N CYS A 356 -2.15 27.47 8.31
CA CYS A 356 -1.80 28.31 7.17
C CYS A 356 -0.47 29.04 7.36
N GLU A 357 -0.05 29.28 8.60
CA GLU A 357 1.22 29.92 8.95
C GLU A 357 2.39 28.93 9.05
N ALA A 358 2.12 27.64 9.26
CA ALA A 358 3.12 26.59 9.37
C ALA A 358 3.96 26.42 8.10
N VAL A 359 5.29 26.29 8.28
CA VAL A 359 6.24 26.25 7.15
C VAL A 359 6.96 24.91 7.06
N THR A 360 7.31 24.31 8.20
CA THR A 360 8.00 23.02 8.21
C THR A 360 7.02 21.87 8.09
N LYS A 361 7.48 20.73 7.60
CA LYS A 361 6.67 19.52 7.47
C LYS A 361 6.10 19.08 8.83
N GLU A 362 6.89 19.21 9.88
CA GLU A 362 6.55 18.81 11.23
C GLU A 362 5.47 19.73 11.83
N GLU A 363 5.60 21.05 11.67
CA GLU A 363 4.58 22.04 12.08
C GLU A 363 3.28 21.81 11.30
N ILE A 364 3.34 21.70 9.97
CA ILE A 364 2.15 21.46 9.14
C ILE A 364 1.43 20.18 9.59
N ALA A 365 2.17 19.11 9.91
CA ALA A 365 1.57 17.88 10.41
C ALA A 365 0.94 18.04 11.80
N SER A 366 1.54 18.84 12.68
CA SER A 366 1.04 19.12 14.03
C SER A 366 -0.26 19.96 13.96
N GLU A 367 -0.22 21.10 13.28
CA GLU A 367 -1.37 22.01 13.18
C GLU A 367 -2.55 21.35 12.44
N ALA A 368 -2.25 20.54 11.41
CA ALA A 368 -3.29 19.76 10.74
C ALA A 368 -3.93 18.72 11.67
N ALA A 369 -3.15 18.11 12.58
CA ALA A 369 -3.68 17.14 13.53
C ALA A 369 -4.61 17.81 14.56
N ASP A 370 -4.26 18.99 15.04
CA ASP A 370 -5.08 19.75 15.98
C ASP A 370 -6.36 20.29 15.32
N LEU A 371 -6.26 20.83 14.11
CA LEU A 371 -7.43 21.20 13.31
C LEU A 371 -8.38 19.99 13.11
N LEU A 372 -7.84 18.82 12.75
CA LEU A 372 -8.64 17.59 12.62
C LEU A 372 -9.26 17.18 13.96
N TYR A 373 -8.58 17.38 15.09
CA TYR A 373 -9.12 17.09 16.42
C TYR A 373 -10.36 17.93 16.73
N PHE A 374 -10.29 19.25 16.57
CA PHE A 374 -11.44 20.12 16.87
C PHE A 374 -12.55 19.98 15.84
N ALA A 375 -12.22 19.81 14.56
CA ALA A 375 -13.21 19.54 13.53
C ALA A 375 -13.99 18.25 13.83
N LEU A 376 -13.29 17.16 14.18
CA LEU A 376 -13.94 15.90 14.52
C LEU A 376 -14.71 15.99 15.84
N THR A 377 -14.23 16.74 16.83
CA THR A 377 -14.98 17.02 18.06
C THR A 377 -16.32 17.69 17.75
N ARG A 378 -16.32 18.70 16.86
CA ARG A 378 -17.55 19.38 16.42
C ARG A 378 -18.51 18.45 15.66
N CYS A 379 -17.97 17.54 14.85
CA CYS A 379 -18.74 16.52 14.15
C CYS A 379 -19.42 15.54 15.12
N ILE A 380 -18.65 14.96 16.04
CA ILE A 380 -19.18 14.01 17.03
C ILE A 380 -20.20 14.66 17.98
N ALA A 381 -20.02 15.95 18.30
CA ALA A 381 -21.03 16.72 19.04
C ALA A 381 -22.40 16.71 18.35
N ALA A 382 -22.41 16.70 17.01
CA ALA A 382 -23.60 16.66 16.17
C ALA A 382 -23.94 15.26 15.64
N ASP A 383 -23.36 14.21 16.22
CA ASP A 383 -23.56 12.81 15.81
C ASP A 383 -23.16 12.53 14.35
N VAL A 384 -22.18 13.28 13.84
CA VAL A 384 -21.54 13.08 12.53
C VAL A 384 -20.25 12.31 12.72
N THR A 385 -20.12 11.16 12.06
CA THR A 385 -18.94 10.30 12.15
C THR A 385 -17.98 10.48 10.97
N LEU A 386 -16.79 9.88 11.05
CA LEU A 386 -15.82 9.79 9.95
C LEU A 386 -16.42 9.08 8.74
N GLU A 387 -17.24 8.06 8.98
CA GLU A 387 -17.97 7.36 7.93
C GLU A 387 -18.92 8.29 7.18
N ASP A 388 -19.57 9.25 7.88
CA ASP A 388 -20.42 10.26 7.24
C ASP A 388 -19.59 11.27 6.43
N ILE A 389 -18.44 11.68 6.96
CA ILE A 389 -17.50 12.62 6.32
C ILE A 389 -16.94 11.99 5.03
N GLU A 390 -16.42 10.77 5.11
CA GLU A 390 -15.85 10.02 3.98
C GLU A 390 -16.92 9.82 2.89
N ARG A 391 -18.15 9.42 3.25
CA ARG A 391 -19.27 9.33 2.29
C ARG A 391 -19.58 10.66 1.62
N ASN A 392 -19.53 11.77 2.35
CA ASN A 392 -19.76 13.09 1.77
C ASN A 392 -18.64 13.51 0.80
N LEU A 393 -17.39 13.13 1.10
CA LEU A 393 -16.25 13.35 0.21
C LEU A 393 -16.39 12.51 -1.07
N ASP A 394 -16.77 11.24 -0.95
CA ASP A 394 -17.00 10.35 -2.09
C ASP A 394 -18.09 10.90 -3.02
N LEU A 395 -19.21 11.35 -2.47
CA LEU A 395 -20.28 12.00 -3.24
C LEU A 395 -19.82 13.24 -3.99
N LYS A 396 -18.98 14.07 -3.35
CA LYS A 396 -18.43 15.28 -4.00
C LYS A 396 -17.53 14.90 -5.17
N ASN A 397 -16.80 13.80 -5.07
CA ASN A 397 -15.93 13.30 -6.12
C ASN A 397 -16.73 12.76 -7.33
N LEU A 398 -17.96 12.28 -7.13
CA LEU A 398 -18.84 11.80 -8.20
C LEU A 398 -19.48 12.92 -9.05
N LYS A 399 -19.32 14.20 -8.70
CA LYS A 399 -19.93 15.31 -9.46
C LYS A 399 -19.16 15.58 -10.76
N VAL A 400 -19.90 15.64 -11.87
CA VAL A 400 -19.36 15.96 -13.21
C VAL A 400 -19.07 17.46 -13.31
N LYS A 401 -19.98 18.30 -12.83
CA LYS A 401 -19.80 19.76 -12.77
C LYS A 401 -19.14 20.14 -11.43
N ARG A 402 -17.85 20.52 -11.47
CA ARG A 402 -17.12 21.05 -10.32
C ARG A 402 -17.37 22.54 -10.14
N ARG A 403 -17.47 23.01 -8.89
CA ARG A 403 -17.45 24.45 -8.60
C ARG A 403 -16.07 24.99 -8.95
N LYS A 404 -16.01 26.22 -9.44
CA LYS A 404 -14.76 26.90 -9.85
C LYS A 404 -13.72 27.00 -8.73
N GLY A 405 -14.15 26.84 -7.47
CA GLY A 405 -13.25 26.77 -6.31
C GLY A 405 -12.77 28.13 -5.81
N ASP A 406 -13.26 29.22 -6.40
CA ASP A 406 -12.91 30.59 -6.01
C ASP A 406 -13.17 30.79 -4.50
N ALA A 407 -12.15 31.21 -3.76
CA ALA A 407 -12.29 31.61 -2.37
C ALA A 407 -13.27 32.78 -2.27
N LYS A 408 -14.07 32.81 -1.19
CA LYS A 408 -15.01 33.92 -1.00
C LYS A 408 -14.19 35.22 -0.82
N PRO A 409 -14.66 36.36 -1.37
CA PRO A 409 -13.91 37.63 -1.33
C PRO A 409 -13.40 38.02 0.07
N GLN A 410 -14.18 37.73 1.11
CA GLN A 410 -13.84 37.99 2.51
C GLN A 410 -12.59 37.24 3.06
N TYR A 411 -12.03 36.28 2.31
CA TYR A 411 -10.81 35.54 2.66
C TYR A 411 -9.66 35.80 1.68
N VAL A 412 -9.84 36.71 0.72
CA VAL A 412 -8.85 37.05 -0.31
C VAL A 412 -8.18 38.40 -0.02
N GLU A 413 -8.70 39.20 0.93
CA GLU A 413 -8.15 40.50 1.30
C GLU A 413 -7.50 40.50 2.71
N GLU A 414 -6.21 40.92 2.74
CA GLU A 414 -5.23 41.13 3.84
C GLU A 414 -4.52 39.87 4.41
N LYS A 415 -3.17 39.74 4.43
CA LYS A 415 -2.07 40.71 4.62
C LYS A 415 -0.88 40.52 3.65
N PRO A 416 -0.08 41.57 3.38
CA PRO A 416 1.19 41.44 2.68
C PRO A 416 2.23 40.74 3.56
N VAL A 417 2.97 39.79 2.99
CA VAL A 417 4.21 39.26 3.55
C VAL A 417 5.14 40.44 3.81
N GLN A 418 5.53 40.64 5.07
CA GLN A 418 6.53 41.65 5.44
C GLN A 418 7.89 41.21 4.92
N ASP A 419 8.36 41.95 3.93
CA ASP A 419 9.68 41.83 3.33
C ASP A 419 10.69 42.50 4.28
N GLU A 420 11.23 41.75 5.24
CA GLU A 420 12.36 42.22 6.06
C GLU A 420 13.67 42.07 5.29
N SER A 421 13.96 43.06 4.43
CA SER A 421 15.32 43.30 3.96
C SER A 421 15.80 44.71 4.31
N LYS A 422 16.89 44.75 5.11
CA LYS A 422 17.84 45.84 5.41
C LYS A 422 17.67 46.58 6.75
N GLN A 423 18.48 46.22 7.75
CA GLN A 423 19.76 46.91 8.05
C GLN A 423 20.56 46.25 9.20
N ALA A 424 21.89 46.26 9.03
CA ALA A 424 22.98 46.02 10.01
C ALA A 424 23.20 44.57 10.49
N THR A 425 24.40 43.99 10.58
CA THR A 425 25.79 44.40 10.35
C THR A 425 26.64 43.12 10.26
N SER A 426 27.80 43.23 9.62
CA SER A 426 28.81 42.19 9.39
C SER A 426 29.15 41.28 10.59
N ASN A 427 29.18 39.96 10.38
CA ASN A 427 30.37 39.11 10.57
C ASN A 427 30.15 37.75 9.91
N GLY A 428 31.11 37.32 9.10
CA GLY A 428 30.96 36.18 8.18
C GLY A 428 31.07 34.80 8.81
N ILE A 429 30.65 33.79 8.05
CA ILE A 429 31.47 32.70 7.49
C ILE A 429 30.59 31.96 6.46
N ALA A 430 31.23 31.53 5.38
CA ALA A 430 30.62 31.12 4.13
C ALA A 430 29.94 29.74 4.15
N GLY A 431 28.80 29.66 3.43
CA GLY A 431 28.48 28.59 2.48
C GLY A 431 28.00 27.23 3.02
N GLN A 432 26.69 27.09 3.22
CA GLN A 432 25.98 25.84 2.95
C GLN A 432 25.16 26.04 1.69
N GLN A 433 25.56 25.37 0.60
CA GLN A 433 24.73 25.22 -0.59
C GLN A 433 23.64 24.20 -0.25
N ASP A 434 22.38 24.59 -0.44
CA ASP A 434 21.25 23.67 -0.50
C ASP A 434 21.54 22.61 -1.57
N GLU A 435 21.83 21.37 -1.15
CA GLU A 435 21.80 20.23 -2.07
C GLU A 435 20.33 19.93 -2.40
N GLU A 436 19.85 20.49 -3.51
CA GLU A 436 18.65 19.98 -4.18
C GLU A 436 18.82 18.47 -4.42
N VAL A 437 17.99 17.67 -3.75
CA VAL A 437 17.88 16.24 -4.00
C VAL A 437 17.36 16.05 -5.43
N LYS A 438 18.27 15.86 -6.38
CA LYS A 438 17.91 15.45 -7.74
C LYS A 438 17.28 14.08 -7.69
N GLU A 439 15.99 14.00 -8.00
CA GLU A 439 15.30 12.74 -8.26
C GLU A 439 16.12 11.92 -9.29
N ALA A 440 16.35 10.65 -8.97
CA ALA A 440 17.10 9.76 -9.84
C ALA A 440 16.30 9.49 -11.12
N VAL A 441 16.61 10.23 -12.19
CA VAL A 441 16.04 10.02 -13.52
C VAL A 441 16.37 8.58 -13.97
N SER A 442 15.36 7.81 -14.36
CA SER A 442 15.56 6.47 -14.92
C SER A 442 16.19 6.58 -16.30
N ILE A 443 17.52 6.44 -16.38
CA ILE A 443 18.25 6.45 -17.65
C ILE A 443 18.20 5.03 -18.24
N PRO A 444 17.57 4.82 -19.42
CA PRO A 444 17.54 3.51 -20.07
C PRO A 444 18.97 3.07 -20.46
N LYS A 445 19.31 1.79 -20.30
CA LYS A 445 20.67 1.28 -20.60
C LYS A 445 21.03 1.34 -22.09
N GLN A 446 20.03 1.40 -22.97
CA GLN A 446 20.14 1.52 -24.42
C GLN A 446 18.93 2.28 -24.97
N PRO A 447 19.02 2.92 -26.17
CA PRO A 447 17.89 3.60 -26.79
C PRO A 447 16.66 2.72 -27.04
N SER A 448 16.86 1.41 -27.18
CA SER A 448 15.83 0.38 -27.38
C SER A 448 15.23 -0.19 -26.09
N ASP A 449 15.71 0.22 -24.91
CA ASP A 449 15.25 -0.30 -23.63
C ASP A 449 13.91 0.35 -23.23
N PRO A 450 12.83 -0.42 -23.00
CA PRO A 450 11.49 0.11 -22.72
C PRO A 450 11.35 0.71 -21.31
N ALA A 451 12.37 0.61 -20.45
CA ALA A 451 12.35 1.19 -19.11
C ALA A 451 12.12 2.71 -19.18
N GLY A 452 10.96 3.17 -18.69
CA GLY A 452 10.59 4.58 -18.63
C GLY A 452 10.00 5.19 -19.92
N LYS A 453 9.85 4.41 -21.00
CA LYS A 453 9.33 4.88 -22.29
C LYS A 453 7.88 4.44 -22.56
N THR A 454 6.97 4.69 -21.62
CA THR A 454 5.55 4.72 -21.98
C THR A 454 5.10 6.17 -22.00
N GLU A 455 4.27 6.56 -22.98
CA GLU A 455 3.67 7.90 -23.04
C GLU A 455 2.89 8.24 -21.75
N SER A 456 2.51 7.23 -20.97
CA SER A 456 1.84 7.35 -19.68
C SER A 456 2.76 7.57 -18.47
N GLY A 457 4.08 7.50 -18.63
CA GLY A 457 5.05 7.56 -17.52
C GLY A 457 5.07 6.32 -16.61
N ARG A 458 4.29 5.26 -16.91
CA ARG A 458 4.27 4.04 -16.09
C ARG A 458 5.52 3.19 -16.29
N ILE A 459 6.06 2.71 -15.17
CA ILE A 459 7.11 1.68 -15.12
C ILE A 459 6.50 0.34 -15.54
N GLN A 460 7.06 -0.30 -16.56
CA GLN A 460 6.70 -1.67 -16.95
C GLN A 460 7.66 -2.68 -16.33
N LEU A 461 7.10 -3.68 -15.64
CA LEU A 461 7.84 -4.82 -15.10
C LEU A 461 7.44 -6.09 -15.84
N LYS A 462 8.39 -6.98 -16.06
CA LYS A 462 8.10 -8.32 -16.59
C LYS A 462 7.31 -9.10 -15.53
N ARG A 463 6.11 -9.56 -15.88
CA ARG A 463 5.21 -10.32 -15.00
C ARG A 463 5.16 -11.78 -15.41
N TYR A 464 5.08 -12.66 -14.41
CA TYR A 464 4.93 -14.10 -14.59
C TYR A 464 3.71 -14.52 -13.77
N SER A 465 2.73 -15.19 -14.39
CA SER A 465 1.55 -15.72 -13.71
C SER A 465 1.69 -17.22 -13.41
N THR A 466 1.78 -17.60 -12.13
CA THR A 466 1.92 -19.02 -11.72
C THR A 466 0.69 -19.88 -11.99
N SER A 467 -0.43 -19.26 -12.37
CA SER A 467 -1.62 -19.96 -12.89
C SER A 467 -1.45 -20.49 -14.32
N GLN A 468 -0.40 -20.06 -15.04
CA GLN A 468 -0.05 -20.55 -16.37
C GLN A 468 1.13 -21.53 -16.26
N ALA A 469 1.07 -22.64 -16.98
CA ALA A 469 2.22 -23.55 -17.07
C ALA A 469 3.38 -22.82 -17.78
N PHE A 470 4.53 -22.76 -17.12
CA PHE A 470 5.76 -22.26 -17.72
C PHE A 470 6.61 -23.43 -18.22
N SER A 471 7.37 -23.21 -19.29
CA SER A 471 8.50 -24.10 -19.57
C SER A 471 9.61 -23.87 -18.54
N ASP A 472 10.40 -24.91 -18.29
CA ASP A 472 11.58 -24.81 -17.41
C ASP A 472 12.54 -23.70 -17.85
N ASP A 473 12.63 -23.41 -19.16
CA ASP A 473 13.45 -22.33 -19.70
C ASP A 473 12.96 -20.93 -19.28
N VAL A 474 11.64 -20.72 -19.20
CA VAL A 474 11.06 -19.46 -18.75
C VAL A 474 11.35 -19.24 -17.27
N LEU A 475 11.19 -20.28 -16.45
CA LEU A 475 11.52 -20.23 -15.02
C LEU A 475 13.02 -20.00 -14.82
N LYS A 476 13.87 -20.73 -15.54
CA LYS A 476 15.32 -20.57 -15.50
C LYS A 476 15.74 -19.17 -15.90
N SER A 477 15.13 -18.59 -16.95
CA SER A 477 15.39 -17.21 -17.36
C SER A 477 14.91 -16.19 -16.33
N ALA A 478 13.74 -16.39 -15.72
CA ALA A 478 13.20 -15.49 -14.69
C ALA A 478 14.06 -15.43 -13.43
N LEU A 479 14.67 -16.55 -13.05
CA LEU A 479 15.52 -16.68 -11.87
C LEU A 479 17.00 -16.32 -12.13
N GLN A 480 17.37 -16.05 -13.38
CA GLN A 480 18.73 -15.64 -13.71
C GLN A 480 19.01 -14.22 -13.23
N ARG A 481 20.08 -14.09 -12.44
CA ARG A 481 20.68 -12.77 -12.18
C ARG A 481 21.34 -12.26 -13.47
N PRO A 482 21.30 -10.95 -13.75
CA PRO A 482 22.01 -10.37 -14.89
C PRO A 482 23.50 -10.76 -14.87
N SER A 483 24.02 -11.25 -16.01
CA SER A 483 25.43 -11.63 -16.11
C SER A 483 26.33 -10.39 -16.04
N GLN A 484 27.35 -10.45 -15.17
CA GLN A 484 28.35 -9.39 -15.07
C GLN A 484 29.44 -9.64 -16.12
N LYS A 485 29.36 -8.94 -17.26
CA LYS A 485 30.26 -9.14 -18.41
C LYS A 485 31.66 -8.52 -18.26
N SER A 486 31.97 -7.83 -17.16
CA SER A 486 33.16 -6.95 -17.05
C SER A 486 34.29 -7.45 -16.13
N ASN A 487 34.30 -8.72 -15.71
CA ASN A 487 35.19 -9.17 -14.63
C ASN A 487 36.69 -9.00 -14.95
N GLU A 488 37.16 -9.49 -16.10
CA GLU A 488 38.60 -9.45 -16.46
C GLU A 488 39.18 -8.04 -16.56
N LYS A 489 38.44 -7.10 -17.16
CA LYS A 489 38.87 -5.70 -17.29
C LYS A 489 38.97 -5.01 -15.94
N ILE A 490 38.07 -5.32 -14.99
CA ILE A 490 38.14 -4.75 -13.65
C ILE A 490 39.33 -5.35 -12.89
N MET A 491 39.54 -6.66 -12.99
CA MET A 491 40.67 -7.34 -12.36
C MET A 491 42.01 -6.76 -12.82
N SER A 492 42.19 -6.50 -14.12
CA SER A 492 43.43 -5.91 -14.66
C SER A 492 43.67 -4.47 -14.19
N LEU A 493 42.62 -3.71 -13.85
CA LEU A 493 42.74 -2.38 -13.25
C LEU A 493 43.05 -2.44 -11.75
N VAL A 494 42.61 -3.49 -11.06
CA VAL A 494 42.79 -3.65 -9.61
C VAL A 494 44.16 -4.21 -9.25
N HIS A 495 44.70 -5.15 -10.03
CA HIS A 495 46.03 -5.75 -9.78
C HIS A 495 47.15 -4.72 -9.56
N PRO A 496 47.30 -3.68 -10.40
CA PRO A 496 48.33 -2.65 -10.20
C PRO A 496 48.13 -1.85 -8.91
N ILE A 497 46.88 -1.60 -8.50
CA ILE A 497 46.57 -0.88 -7.26
C ILE A 497 47.01 -1.70 -6.06
N ILE A 498 46.69 -3.00 -6.05
CA ILE A 498 47.09 -3.91 -4.98
C ILE A 498 48.62 -4.01 -4.89
N ALA A 499 49.29 -4.19 -6.03
CA ALA A 499 50.75 -4.26 -6.07
C ALA A 499 51.41 -2.97 -5.57
N ASP A 500 50.90 -1.81 -5.98
CA ASP A 500 51.42 -0.51 -5.55
C ASP A 500 51.23 -0.30 -4.03
N VAL A 501 50.07 -0.65 -3.47
CA VAL A 501 49.84 -0.59 -2.01
C VAL A 501 50.79 -1.54 -1.26
N ARG A 502 51.04 -2.72 -1.79
CA ARG A 502 51.94 -3.70 -1.17
C ARG A 502 53.40 -3.26 -1.20
N SER A 503 53.84 -2.59 -2.26
CA SER A 503 55.22 -2.10 -2.40
C SER A 503 55.46 -0.76 -1.70
N ASN A 504 54.47 0.15 -1.73
CA ASN A 504 54.65 1.55 -1.34
C ASN A 504 53.80 1.98 -0.14
N GLY A 505 52.98 1.10 0.42
CA GLY A 505 52.24 1.31 1.67
C GLY A 505 51.39 2.58 1.68
N ASP A 506 51.50 3.37 2.75
CA ASP A 506 50.73 4.60 2.98
C ASP A 506 50.79 5.59 1.82
N ALA A 507 51.95 5.71 1.15
CA ALA A 507 52.13 6.62 0.03
C ALA A 507 51.24 6.22 -1.16
N ALA A 508 51.11 4.93 -1.44
CA ALA A 508 50.20 4.44 -2.48
C ALA A 508 48.73 4.63 -2.08
N VAL A 509 48.37 4.37 -0.82
CA VAL A 509 46.99 4.61 -0.34
C VAL A 509 46.60 6.08 -0.50
N LEU A 510 47.45 7.01 -0.08
CA LEU A 510 47.23 8.45 -0.27
C LEU A 510 47.18 8.85 -1.74
N LYS A 511 48.10 8.36 -2.57
CA LYS A 511 48.12 8.60 -4.03
C LYS A 511 46.78 8.24 -4.68
N TYR A 512 46.23 7.07 -4.37
CA TYR A 512 44.94 6.66 -4.92
C TYR A 512 43.77 7.42 -4.29
N THR A 513 43.84 7.76 -3.01
CA THR A 513 42.82 8.55 -2.33
C THR A 513 42.73 9.98 -2.89
N HIS A 514 43.87 10.61 -3.15
CA HIS A 514 43.95 11.90 -3.83
C HIS A 514 43.41 11.83 -5.26
N LYS A 515 43.62 10.70 -5.94
CA LYS A 515 43.18 10.51 -7.33
C LYS A 515 41.68 10.24 -7.45
N PHE A 516 41.12 9.37 -6.61
CA PHE A 516 39.74 8.88 -6.77
C PHE A 516 38.74 9.66 -5.91
N GLU A 517 39.06 9.92 -4.64
CA GLU A 517 38.23 10.68 -3.72
C GLU A 517 38.50 12.20 -3.75
N LYS A 518 39.54 12.65 -4.48
CA LYS A 518 39.97 14.06 -4.61
C LYS A 518 40.40 14.72 -3.30
N ALA A 519 40.65 13.94 -2.26
CA ALA A 519 41.04 14.40 -0.91
C ALA A 519 42.51 14.82 -0.82
N THR A 520 42.95 15.78 -1.63
CA THR A 520 44.37 16.18 -1.77
C THR A 520 44.97 16.83 -0.52
N SER A 521 44.13 17.32 0.41
CA SER A 521 44.53 17.85 1.72
C SER A 521 44.98 16.75 2.69
N LEU A 522 44.61 15.49 2.45
CA LEU A 522 44.82 14.39 3.37
C LEU A 522 46.30 13.97 3.41
N LYS A 523 46.89 13.99 4.61
CA LYS A 523 48.32 13.66 4.84
C LYS A 523 48.55 12.30 5.48
N SER A 524 47.51 11.70 6.05
CA SER A 524 47.54 10.38 6.67
C SER A 524 46.42 9.53 6.08
N PRO A 525 46.67 8.29 5.63
CA PRO A 525 45.62 7.42 5.11
C PRO A 525 44.74 6.81 6.23
N VAL A 526 45.00 7.17 7.49
CA VAL A 526 44.33 6.58 8.65
C VAL A 526 44.03 7.64 9.71
N LEU A 527 42.87 7.50 10.34
CA LEU A 527 42.48 8.16 11.58
C LEU A 527 42.50 7.10 12.70
N LYS A 528 43.34 7.27 13.72
CA LYS A 528 43.49 6.31 14.82
C LYS A 528 42.68 6.72 16.06
N ALA A 529 42.24 5.75 16.84
CA ALA A 529 41.66 5.98 18.15
C ALA A 529 42.72 6.52 19.16
N PRO A 530 42.33 7.29 20.19
CA PRO A 530 40.98 7.77 20.46
C PRO A 530 40.50 8.80 19.44
N PHE A 531 39.25 8.66 18.98
CA PHE A 531 38.66 9.57 18.00
C PHE A 531 38.26 10.89 18.67
N PRO A 532 38.61 12.06 18.11
CA PRO A 532 38.24 13.36 18.68
C PRO A 532 36.72 13.57 18.73
N ASP A 533 36.21 14.12 19.84
CA ASP A 533 34.80 14.46 20.00
C ASP A 533 34.29 15.43 18.92
N SER A 534 35.15 16.32 18.43
CA SER A 534 34.83 17.24 17.33
C SER A 534 34.48 16.53 16.02
N LEU A 535 34.94 15.30 15.82
CA LEU A 535 34.62 14.47 14.64
C LEU A 535 33.39 13.59 14.85
N MET A 536 32.77 13.63 16.03
CA MET A 536 31.60 12.83 16.40
C MET A 536 30.34 13.69 16.65
N GLN A 537 30.37 14.95 16.21
CA GLN A 537 29.24 15.87 16.35
C GLN A 537 28.10 15.45 15.43
N LEU A 538 26.97 15.09 16.03
CA LEU A 538 25.76 14.60 15.37
C LEU A 538 24.53 15.21 16.04
N PRO A 539 23.42 15.43 15.29
CA PRO A 539 22.14 15.76 15.90
C PRO A 539 21.72 14.72 16.95
N GLU A 540 21.07 15.17 18.03
CA GLU A 540 20.65 14.29 19.13
C GLU A 540 19.73 13.15 18.66
N GLU A 541 18.85 13.45 17.71
CA GLU A 541 17.97 12.46 17.09
C GLU A 541 18.78 11.36 16.37
N THR A 542 19.81 11.73 15.61
CA THR A 542 20.69 10.79 14.91
C THR A 542 21.46 9.91 15.90
N ILE A 543 21.97 10.50 16.99
CA ILE A 543 22.60 9.75 18.08
C ILE A 543 21.63 8.73 18.68
N LYS A 544 20.40 9.15 18.98
CA LYS A 544 19.36 8.27 19.54
C LYS A 544 19.00 7.13 18.58
N ALA A 545 18.91 7.40 17.27
CA ALA A 545 18.63 6.39 16.26
C ALA A 545 19.78 5.37 16.11
N ILE A 546 21.03 5.84 16.10
CA ILE A 546 22.23 4.98 16.07
C ILE A 546 22.28 4.12 17.34
N ASN A 547 22.04 4.70 18.52
CA ASN A 547 22.06 3.97 19.78
C ASN A 547 20.98 2.89 19.85
N THR A 548 19.76 3.22 19.45
CA THR A 548 18.65 2.25 19.38
C THR A 548 19.00 1.08 18.46
N SER A 549 19.58 1.37 17.29
CA SER A 549 20.00 0.35 16.34
C SER A 549 21.15 -0.51 16.89
N TYR A 550 22.17 0.14 17.48
CA TYR A 550 23.30 -0.52 18.13
C TYR A 550 22.83 -1.50 19.22
N ASP A 551 21.95 -1.07 20.12
CA ASP A 551 21.48 -1.89 21.23
C ASP A 551 20.68 -3.12 20.75
N ASN A 552 19.83 -2.94 19.74
CA ASN A 552 19.08 -4.04 19.14
C ASN A 552 20.00 -5.05 18.44
N ILE A 553 20.98 -4.57 17.66
CA ILE A 553 21.96 -5.43 16.97
C ILE A 553 22.81 -6.18 18.00
N LEU A 554 23.29 -5.49 19.04
CA LEU A 554 24.10 -6.07 20.09
C LEU A 554 23.32 -7.14 20.85
N LYS A 555 22.06 -6.87 21.22
CA LYS A 555 21.19 -7.83 21.91
C LYS A 555 21.01 -9.10 21.10
N PHE A 556 20.70 -8.97 19.81
CA PHE A 556 20.47 -10.12 18.93
C PHE A 556 21.74 -10.94 18.70
N HIS A 557 22.87 -10.30 18.38
CA HIS A 557 24.12 -11.02 18.13
C HIS A 557 24.74 -11.58 19.41
N SER A 558 24.54 -10.94 20.57
CA SER A 558 24.97 -11.50 21.85
C SER A 558 24.20 -12.79 22.19
N ALA A 559 22.91 -12.86 21.84
CA ALA A 559 22.09 -14.05 22.04
C ALA A 559 22.49 -15.24 21.14
N GLN A 560 23.29 -15.02 20.08
CA GLN A 560 23.78 -16.08 19.20
C GLN A 560 25.01 -16.80 19.76
N LYS A 561 25.65 -16.27 20.82
CA LYS A 561 26.80 -16.92 21.45
C LYS A 561 26.37 -18.27 22.05
N PRO A 562 27.11 -19.37 21.81
CA PRO A 562 26.86 -20.63 22.48
C PRO A 562 26.91 -20.45 24.01
N THR A 563 25.99 -21.07 24.72
CA THR A 563 25.97 -21.07 26.20
C THR A 563 27.05 -21.97 26.80
N SER A 564 27.51 -22.97 26.03
CA SER A 564 28.63 -23.84 26.38
C SER A 564 29.31 -24.37 25.12
N ASP A 565 30.55 -24.82 25.27
CA ASP A 565 31.25 -25.54 24.20
C ASP A 565 30.58 -26.89 23.91
N LEU A 566 30.67 -27.35 22.67
CA LEU A 566 30.23 -28.71 22.30
C LEU A 566 31.29 -29.69 22.80
N VAL A 567 30.92 -30.64 23.64
CA VAL A 567 31.80 -31.70 24.14
C VAL A 567 31.07 -33.03 24.02
N VAL A 568 31.67 -34.00 23.34
CA VAL A 568 31.09 -35.33 23.10
C VAL A 568 32.17 -36.38 23.30
N GLU A 569 31.94 -37.34 24.19
CA GLU A 569 32.72 -38.58 24.23
C GLU A 569 32.20 -39.52 23.15
N THR A 570 32.98 -39.73 22.08
CA THR A 570 32.55 -40.52 20.92
C THR A 570 32.71 -42.02 21.14
N MET A 571 33.66 -42.39 22.00
CA MET A 571 33.83 -43.72 22.58
C MET A 571 34.60 -43.58 23.91
N PRO A 572 34.60 -44.58 24.80
CA PRO A 572 35.26 -44.49 26.10
C PRO A 572 36.71 -44.00 26.01
N GLY A 573 37.00 -42.88 26.68
CA GLY A 573 38.31 -42.23 26.71
C GLY A 573 38.61 -41.27 25.55
N VAL A 574 37.71 -41.12 24.57
CA VAL A 574 37.91 -40.21 23.41
C VAL A 574 36.86 -39.09 23.42
N THR A 575 37.29 -37.93 23.91
CA THR A 575 36.47 -36.71 23.95
C THR A 575 36.78 -35.79 22.78
N CYS A 576 35.78 -35.49 21.97
CA CYS A 576 35.83 -34.46 20.94
C CYS A 576 35.17 -33.18 21.45
N SER A 577 35.76 -32.01 21.18
CA SER A 577 35.15 -30.72 21.51
C SER A 577 35.18 -29.72 20.36
N ARG A 578 34.24 -28.78 20.37
CA ARG A 578 34.22 -27.61 19.48
C ARG A 578 33.87 -26.37 20.29
N PHE A 579 34.77 -25.39 20.24
CA PHE A 579 34.62 -24.09 20.88
C PHE A 579 34.91 -22.97 19.88
N SER A 580 34.35 -21.78 20.12
CA SER A 580 34.56 -20.62 19.27
C SER A 580 35.74 -19.78 19.76
N ARG A 581 36.50 -19.23 18.80
CA ARG A 581 37.50 -18.17 19.05
C ARG A 581 37.22 -17.01 18.09
N PRO A 582 37.29 -15.76 18.56
CA PRO A 582 37.16 -14.62 17.67
C PRO A 582 38.31 -14.60 16.67
N ILE A 583 38.03 -14.11 15.48
CA ILE A 583 39.08 -13.66 14.57
C ILE A 583 39.77 -12.48 15.27
N GLU A 584 41.10 -12.48 15.34
CA GLU A 584 41.80 -11.48 16.13
C GLU A 584 41.67 -10.08 15.51
N LYS A 585 41.88 -9.98 14.19
CA LYS A 585 41.90 -8.71 13.46
C LYS A 585 40.90 -8.73 12.32
N VAL A 586 39.96 -7.79 12.30
CA VAL A 586 38.92 -7.70 11.26
C VAL A 586 38.92 -6.33 10.60
N GLY A 587 38.87 -6.34 9.27
CA GLY A 587 38.70 -5.16 8.44
C GLY A 587 37.26 -5.04 7.98
N LEU A 588 36.66 -3.87 8.19
CA LEU A 588 35.26 -3.62 7.87
C LEU A 588 35.21 -2.51 6.83
N TYR A 589 34.88 -2.86 5.58
CA TYR A 589 34.72 -1.87 4.52
C TYR A 589 33.29 -1.32 4.51
N ILE A 590 33.17 0.00 4.66
CA ILE A 590 31.90 0.72 4.65
C ILE A 590 31.84 1.56 3.37
N PRO A 591 30.92 1.25 2.44
CA PRO A 591 30.71 2.08 1.27
C PRO A 591 30.41 3.54 1.61
N GLY A 592 30.91 4.44 0.77
CA GLY A 592 30.58 5.86 0.79
C GLY A 592 30.60 6.44 -0.62
N GLY A 593 30.62 7.77 -0.72
CA GLY A 593 30.48 8.51 -1.99
C GLY A 593 29.26 9.43 -1.93
N THR A 594 28.29 9.23 -2.83
CA THR A 594 27.05 10.03 -2.88
C THR A 594 26.12 9.82 -1.69
N ALA A 595 26.24 8.69 -0.99
CA ALA A 595 25.54 8.44 0.26
C ALA A 595 26.42 7.60 1.20
N VAL A 596 26.43 7.96 2.47
CA VAL A 596 27.08 7.20 3.54
C VAL A 596 26.11 6.12 4.02
N LEU A 597 26.62 4.94 4.39
CA LEU A 597 25.82 3.83 4.93
C LEU A 597 26.18 3.49 6.40
N PRO A 598 25.77 4.30 7.41
CA PRO A 598 26.05 4.04 8.83
C PRO A 598 25.50 2.69 9.30
N SER A 599 24.40 2.23 8.73
CA SER A 599 23.81 0.91 9.02
C SER A 599 24.77 -0.24 8.70
N THR A 600 25.61 -0.12 7.67
CA THR A 600 26.64 -1.13 7.34
C THR A 600 27.74 -1.16 8.41
N ALA A 601 28.16 0.02 8.89
CA ALA A 601 29.14 0.12 9.96
C ALA A 601 28.65 -0.57 11.25
N LEU A 602 27.38 -0.36 11.61
CA LEU A 602 26.75 -1.05 12.75
C LEU A 602 26.67 -2.57 12.54
N MET A 603 26.16 -3.02 11.39
CA MET A 603 25.96 -4.45 11.11
C MET A 603 27.27 -5.23 10.98
N LEU A 604 28.39 -4.57 10.75
CA LEU A 604 29.72 -5.18 10.73
C LEU A 604 30.45 -5.04 12.07
N GLY A 605 30.44 -3.84 12.65
CA GLY A 605 31.22 -3.51 13.84
C GLY A 605 30.65 -4.10 15.11
N VAL A 606 29.31 -4.06 15.29
CA VAL A 606 28.67 -4.57 16.52
C VAL A 606 28.87 -6.08 16.67
N PRO A 607 28.70 -6.92 15.64
CA PRO A 607 28.98 -8.35 15.77
C PRO A 607 30.46 -8.67 15.97
N ALA A 608 31.38 -7.90 15.37
CA ALA A 608 32.82 -8.06 15.59
C ALA A 608 33.23 -7.77 17.04
N MET A 609 32.74 -6.65 17.59
CA MET A 609 32.92 -6.29 19.00
C MET A 609 32.28 -7.35 19.90
N ALA A 610 31.05 -7.77 19.61
CA ALA A 610 30.36 -8.80 20.37
C ALA A 610 31.12 -10.14 20.35
N ALA A 611 31.68 -10.54 19.21
CA ALA A 611 32.47 -11.77 19.09
C ALA A 611 33.77 -11.71 19.94
N GLY A 612 34.28 -10.51 20.23
CA GLY A 612 35.53 -10.30 20.95
C GLY A 612 36.75 -10.17 20.03
N CYS A 613 36.56 -9.71 18.79
CA CYS A 613 37.68 -9.36 17.92
C CYS A 613 38.50 -8.24 18.58
N LYS A 614 39.83 -8.38 18.62
CA LYS A 614 40.70 -7.44 19.36
C LYS A 614 41.00 -6.18 18.56
N ASN A 615 41.22 -6.32 17.26
CA ASN A 615 41.57 -5.22 16.37
C ASN A 615 40.46 -5.07 15.32
N ILE A 616 39.67 -4.01 15.45
CA ILE A 616 38.62 -3.67 14.49
C ILE A 616 39.10 -2.46 13.70
N VAL A 617 39.34 -2.64 12.40
CA VAL A 617 39.75 -1.57 11.48
C VAL A 617 38.59 -1.29 10.53
N LEU A 618 38.08 -0.07 10.52
CA LEU A 618 37.09 0.35 9.53
C LEU A 618 37.82 0.94 8.32
N ALA A 619 37.20 0.87 7.15
CA ALA A 619 37.63 1.60 5.97
C ALA A 619 36.42 2.27 5.33
N SER A 620 36.53 3.57 5.05
CA SER A 620 35.47 4.31 4.36
C SER A 620 36.09 5.47 3.58
N PRO A 621 35.64 5.74 2.34
CA PRO A 621 36.20 6.82 1.54
C PRO A 621 35.94 8.18 2.22
N PRO A 622 36.96 9.04 2.33
CA PRO A 622 36.77 10.41 2.80
C PRO A 622 36.03 11.23 1.75
N ARG A 623 35.49 12.36 2.19
CA ARG A 623 35.00 13.43 1.31
C ARG A 623 36.19 14.10 0.60
N SER A 624 35.91 14.88 -0.43
CA SER A 624 36.95 15.56 -1.22
C SER A 624 37.77 16.60 -0.44
N ASP A 625 37.27 17.06 0.70
CA ASP A 625 38.02 17.92 1.63
C ASP A 625 38.93 17.15 2.60
N GLY A 626 38.91 15.81 2.53
CA GLY A 626 39.66 14.90 3.41
C GLY A 626 38.93 14.52 4.69
N THR A 627 37.73 15.05 4.94
CA THR A 627 36.95 14.72 6.14
C THR A 627 36.23 13.38 6.00
N ILE A 628 35.92 12.78 7.14
CA ILE A 628 35.10 11.58 7.25
C ILE A 628 33.78 11.96 7.93
N THR A 629 32.70 11.28 7.59
CA THR A 629 31.38 11.62 8.11
C THR A 629 31.25 11.28 9.61
N PRO A 630 30.62 12.13 10.43
CA PRO A 630 30.59 11.94 11.88
C PRO A 630 29.91 10.65 12.34
N GLU A 631 28.94 10.12 11.57
CA GLU A 631 28.25 8.87 11.87
C GLU A 631 29.21 7.69 11.89
N ILE A 632 30.15 7.63 10.95
CA ILE A 632 31.13 6.55 10.87
C ILE A 632 32.12 6.66 12.02
N VAL A 633 32.56 7.86 12.39
CA VAL A 633 33.45 8.07 13.54
C VAL A 633 32.76 7.70 14.84
N TYR A 634 31.51 8.12 15.02
CA TYR A 634 30.71 7.80 16.20
C TYR A 634 30.48 6.29 16.35
N ILE A 635 30.17 5.59 15.25
CA ILE A 635 30.01 4.12 15.27
C ILE A 635 31.35 3.44 15.50
N ALA A 636 32.44 3.88 14.86
CA ALA A 636 33.78 3.37 15.09
C ALA A 636 34.18 3.45 16.57
N HIS A 637 33.88 4.59 17.21
CA HIS A 637 34.04 4.78 18.65
C HIS A 637 33.22 3.77 19.45
N LYS A 638 31.91 3.65 19.18
CA LYS A 638 31.02 2.71 19.92
C LYS A 638 31.40 1.24 19.81
N VAL A 639 31.99 0.83 18.69
CA VAL A 639 32.40 -0.58 18.49
C VAL A 639 33.85 -0.85 18.92
N GLY A 640 34.55 0.17 19.45
CA GLY A 640 35.94 0.03 19.89
C GLY A 640 36.92 -0.17 18.73
N ALA A 641 36.67 0.47 17.59
CA ALA A 641 37.59 0.40 16.45
C ALA A 641 38.95 1.02 16.79
N GLU A 642 40.02 0.35 16.37
CA GLU A 642 41.40 0.83 16.52
C GLU A 642 41.68 2.02 15.60
N ALA A 643 41.12 1.97 14.38
CA ALA A 643 41.39 2.94 13.34
C ALA A 643 40.31 2.95 12.25
N ILE A 644 40.26 4.05 11.51
CA ILE A 644 39.50 4.23 10.28
C ILE A 644 40.50 4.52 9.15
N VAL A 645 40.58 3.63 8.18
CA VAL A 645 41.27 3.85 6.91
C VAL A 645 40.46 4.83 6.08
N LEU A 646 41.05 5.98 5.80
CA LEU A 646 40.47 7.08 5.03
C LEU A 646 40.71 6.84 3.54
N ALA A 647 40.17 5.73 3.02
CA ALA A 647 40.27 5.37 1.61
C ALA A 647 39.06 4.52 1.17
N GLY A 648 38.69 4.63 -0.10
CA GLY A 648 37.71 3.77 -0.76
C GLY A 648 38.34 2.66 -1.62
N GLY A 649 37.50 1.97 -2.39
CA GLY A 649 37.95 1.15 -3.52
C GLY A 649 38.92 0.01 -3.20
N ALA A 650 39.73 -0.34 -4.20
CA ALA A 650 40.69 -1.43 -4.12
C ALA A 650 41.86 -1.12 -3.16
N GLN A 651 42.28 0.16 -3.08
CA GLN A 651 43.38 0.59 -2.23
C GLN A 651 43.09 0.39 -0.74
N ALA A 652 41.83 0.60 -0.31
CA ALA A 652 41.40 0.33 1.07
C ALA A 652 41.45 -1.16 1.41
N VAL A 653 40.97 -2.01 0.50
CA VAL A 653 41.00 -3.47 0.66
C VAL A 653 42.44 -3.97 0.72
N ALA A 654 43.31 -3.51 -0.19
CA ALA A 654 44.72 -3.87 -0.21
C ALA A 654 45.43 -3.44 1.09
N ALA A 655 45.17 -2.23 1.58
CA ALA A 655 45.77 -1.71 2.80
C ALA A 655 45.40 -2.55 4.03
N MET A 656 44.14 -2.98 4.15
CA MET A 656 43.73 -3.89 5.23
C MET A 656 44.29 -5.30 5.05
N ALA A 657 44.36 -5.82 3.81
CA ALA A 657 44.79 -7.18 3.53
C ALA A 657 46.29 -7.40 3.74
N TYR A 658 47.13 -6.43 3.35
CA TYR A 658 48.58 -6.56 3.45
C TYR A 658 49.17 -5.78 4.61
N GLY A 659 48.41 -4.84 5.19
CA GLY A 659 48.92 -3.86 6.13
C GLY A 659 49.79 -2.79 5.43
N THR A 660 49.99 -1.67 6.11
CA THR A 660 50.94 -0.62 5.72
C THR A 660 51.72 -0.17 6.95
N GLN A 661 52.50 0.91 6.83
CA GLN A 661 53.21 1.51 7.96
C GLN A 661 52.25 1.95 9.07
N SER A 662 51.05 2.43 8.70
CA SER A 662 50.08 2.96 9.65
C SER A 662 48.79 2.15 9.79
N ILE A 663 48.47 1.27 8.82
CA ILE A 663 47.24 0.46 8.77
C ILE A 663 47.54 -0.99 9.16
N THR A 664 46.83 -1.47 10.18
CA THR A 664 46.96 -2.84 10.69
C THR A 664 46.48 -3.86 9.65
N LYS A 665 47.32 -4.85 9.34
CA LYS A 665 46.94 -6.04 8.56
C LYS A 665 45.85 -6.82 9.32
N VAL A 666 44.76 -7.16 8.64
CA VAL A 666 43.63 -7.88 9.23
C VAL A 666 43.51 -9.31 8.67
N ASP A 667 42.91 -10.20 9.44
CA ASP A 667 42.76 -11.62 9.09
C ASP A 667 41.50 -11.88 8.25
N LYS A 668 40.51 -10.97 8.32
CA LYS A 668 39.27 -11.07 7.53
C LYS A 668 38.71 -9.71 7.17
N ILE A 669 38.34 -9.53 5.90
CA ILE A 669 37.72 -8.31 5.39
C ILE A 669 36.24 -8.53 5.07
N LEU A 670 35.35 -7.81 5.75
CA LEU A 670 33.91 -7.84 5.55
C LEU A 670 33.40 -6.52 4.96
N GLY A 671 32.13 -6.52 4.55
CA GLY A 671 31.47 -5.34 3.97
C GLY A 671 31.37 -5.38 2.44
N PRO A 672 30.22 -4.95 1.87
CA PRO A 672 30.00 -4.90 0.43
C PRO A 672 30.73 -3.70 -0.18
N GLY A 673 30.85 -3.65 -1.51
CA GLY A 673 31.35 -2.47 -2.21
C GLY A 673 31.07 -2.53 -3.70
N ASN A 674 31.57 -1.53 -4.43
CA ASN A 674 31.46 -1.50 -5.89
C ASN A 674 32.31 -2.60 -6.54
N GLN A 675 32.28 -2.69 -7.89
CA GLN A 675 33.02 -3.70 -8.64
C GLN A 675 34.54 -3.75 -8.35
N PHE A 676 35.18 -2.61 -8.01
CA PHE A 676 36.60 -2.56 -7.68
C PHE A 676 36.89 -3.14 -6.29
N VAL A 677 36.03 -2.85 -5.30
CA VAL A 677 36.10 -3.45 -3.96
C VAL A 677 35.89 -4.96 -4.05
N THR A 678 34.86 -5.41 -4.78
CA THR A 678 34.58 -6.84 -4.99
C THR A 678 35.75 -7.55 -5.64
N ALA A 679 36.30 -7.01 -6.74
CA ALA A 679 37.47 -7.57 -7.40
C ALA A 679 38.70 -7.61 -6.47
N ALA A 680 38.96 -6.54 -5.71
CA ALA A 680 40.06 -6.52 -4.76
C ALA A 680 39.89 -7.59 -3.67
N LYS A 681 38.69 -7.74 -3.11
CA LYS A 681 38.38 -8.77 -2.10
C LYS A 681 38.57 -10.18 -2.65
N MET A 682 38.19 -10.42 -3.91
CA MET A 682 38.41 -11.70 -4.59
C MET A 682 39.90 -11.99 -4.81
N ILE A 683 40.69 -10.99 -5.17
CA ILE A 683 42.13 -11.16 -5.38
C ILE A 683 42.81 -11.50 -4.05
N VAL A 684 42.60 -10.68 -3.02
CA VAL A 684 43.28 -10.87 -1.73
C VAL A 684 42.81 -12.13 -1.02
N SER A 685 41.56 -12.59 -1.22
CA SER A 685 41.11 -13.86 -0.62
C SER A 685 41.80 -15.10 -1.21
N ASN A 686 42.41 -14.98 -2.39
CA ASN A 686 43.14 -16.06 -3.06
C ASN A 686 44.67 -15.92 -2.93
N ASP A 687 45.16 -14.86 -2.30
CA ASP A 687 46.58 -14.65 -2.05
C ASP A 687 46.93 -15.15 -0.65
N THR A 688 47.77 -16.18 -0.54
CA THR A 688 48.18 -16.75 0.76
C THR A 688 49.08 -15.83 1.59
N SER A 689 49.57 -14.74 1.01
CA SER A 689 50.35 -13.70 1.69
C SER A 689 49.50 -12.50 2.16
N ALA A 690 48.25 -12.41 1.69
CA ALA A 690 47.21 -11.59 2.30
C ALA A 690 46.63 -12.30 3.52
#